data_AF-A0A7Z9WPW7-F1
#
_entry.id   AF-A0A7Z9WPW7-F1
#
_cell.length_a   1.000
_cell.length_b   1.000
_cell.length_c   1.000
_cell.angle_alpha   90.00
_cell.angle_beta   90.00
_cell.angle_gamma   90.00
#
_symmetry.space_group_name_H-M   'P 1'
#
loop_
_entity.id
_entity.type
_entity.pdbx_description
1 polymer ?
#
loop_
_entity_poly.entity_id
_entity_poly.type
_entity_poly.pdbx_seq_one_letter_code
_entity_poly.pdbx_strand_id
1 'polypeptide(L)'
;NNSNRLRVLTQPEVLDEDLAYLLGYYFADGSNISRDKTAGGEDRHQGISWTVPDDQLEIQEKLYRLSSALFGLEPIVKERPNERCTSFRISSKWLYRFLKANNLLKERSEKMTIPDLIKRSPADVTAAFLAGYFDGDGYASGRKRSYVFATTSQEMAADIRRELLRLGIISKTRVQVQKRSGNWRDIYTVSVVGKSSQKLLIRWLGLHSLKVQKSHHTSKRDCILTPFTSRDLGIRSNRYSYVPDPSQQLSVATLERHQEGAEVEVEDCRAKSKPESREALYVRDEIIEIEPMGTRITYDIEVAEAHKFVAEGFYVSNSGRRGALMITLRVDHPDIFDFIEAKQDLSKVNYANISVRISDSFMEAVERAKDFTLWFENEVVGRVEKRIQARELWRRLVQAAWEAAEPGVIFWDTIKRESTTEYNGMGVITTNPCSLTGETRVFTPQGLIRLDELVATAVERRESPLVLIDRRAQDRCGIEPVVADRVAFTGIKPIWRVETTSGFVIRGTGDHKVKVLNYEEYDPDHGSTGWKRIDELRPGDLLALPDLNDEEWVERVFAERSWELSLDLDEAWIQPRRRDAHYHLIDLPTRWTEDLGYLLGYAVGDGSYTNHSKSGNGRLWSRKLVLHMNAQEADEIKPIIDRVTQSTLGTTCTLRTREGTRQAWINIFAAPFQGLLHQLGLEPCKSPEKHVPESIFRAPREITAAFLRGLFDADGTVATDHTHPMISLSSTSPKLIQEVQLLLLQFGIFSSVTVHRAEEKNRTRSTRFRYVTVAGEEREYLSKHDVYKLYIADYPSIERFLHYIGSSIQAKRKRIEDLLRHRGHRQEIR
;
A
#
# COMPACT_ATOMS: atom_id res chain seq x y z
N ASN A 1 68.43 -22.07 6.80
CA ASN A 1 68.01 -23.49 6.62
C ASN A 1 67.06 -23.83 7.76
N ASN A 2 65.74 -23.80 7.61
CA ASN A 2 64.90 -24.49 6.62
C ASN A 2 63.83 -23.61 5.95
N SER A 3 63.78 -23.72 4.62
CA SER A 3 62.60 -23.64 3.74
C SER A 3 61.54 -22.53 3.96
N ASN A 4 61.81 -21.33 3.43
CA ASN A 4 60.78 -20.41 2.94
C ASN A 4 60.16 -20.97 1.64
N ARG A 5 59.49 -22.13 1.72
CA ARG A 5 58.56 -22.56 0.66
C ARG A 5 57.37 -21.61 0.73
N LEU A 6 57.17 -20.79 -0.30
CA LEU A 6 55.91 -20.08 -0.53
C LEU A 6 54.79 -21.14 -0.46
N ARG A 7 54.00 -21.14 0.62
CA ARG A 7 52.87 -22.07 0.75
C ARG A 7 51.82 -21.65 -0.28
N VAL A 8 51.57 -22.50 -1.26
CA VAL A 8 50.48 -22.30 -2.23
C VAL A 8 49.18 -22.41 -1.43
N LEU A 9 48.48 -21.29 -1.29
CA LEU A 9 47.17 -21.25 -0.66
C LEU A 9 46.14 -21.75 -1.68
N THR A 10 45.31 -22.69 -1.28
CA THR A 10 44.21 -23.20 -2.11
C THR A 10 42.92 -22.48 -1.71
N GLN A 11 42.17 -21.98 -2.69
CA GLN A 11 40.85 -21.41 -2.47
C GLN A 11 39.79 -22.40 -2.90
N PRO A 12 38.88 -22.84 -2.01
CA PRO A 12 37.71 -23.59 -2.44
C PRO A 12 36.85 -22.73 -3.35
N GLU A 13 36.61 -23.21 -4.57
CA GLU A 13 35.73 -22.56 -5.55
C GLU A 13 34.26 -22.94 -5.35
N VAL A 14 34.01 -24.08 -4.69
CA VAL A 14 32.69 -24.65 -4.44
C VAL A 14 32.54 -24.96 -2.95
N LEU A 15 31.33 -24.73 -2.42
CA LEU A 15 30.94 -25.18 -1.09
C LEU A 15 30.53 -26.65 -1.17
N ASP A 16 31.51 -27.54 -1.04
CA ASP A 16 31.33 -28.99 -1.04
C ASP A 16 31.10 -29.55 0.38
N GLU A 17 30.90 -30.87 0.47
CA GLU A 17 30.66 -31.59 1.72
C GLU A 17 31.83 -31.47 2.72
N ASP A 18 33.07 -31.46 2.22
CA ASP A 18 34.28 -31.39 3.05
C ASP A 18 34.43 -30.01 3.71
N LEU A 19 34.22 -28.92 2.94
CA LEU A 19 34.18 -27.57 3.48
C LEU A 19 32.98 -27.39 4.43
N ALA A 20 31.80 -27.90 4.06
CA ALA A 20 30.62 -27.84 4.90
C ALA A 20 30.79 -28.57 6.23
N TYR A 21 31.38 -29.77 6.24
CA TYR A 21 31.69 -30.50 7.48
C TYR A 21 32.65 -29.73 8.37
N LEU A 22 33.73 -29.17 7.80
CA LEU A 22 34.69 -28.38 8.56
C LEU A 22 34.03 -27.13 9.17
N LEU A 23 33.17 -26.45 8.41
CA LEU A 23 32.37 -25.33 8.90
C LEU A 23 31.41 -25.77 10.00
N GLY A 24 30.74 -26.91 9.85
CA GLY A 24 29.85 -27.47 10.87
C GLY A 24 30.56 -27.66 12.21
N TYR A 25 31.74 -28.28 12.19
CA TYR A 25 32.55 -28.49 13.39
C TYR A 25 33.04 -27.17 13.98
N TYR A 26 33.48 -26.24 13.14
CA TYR A 26 33.87 -24.89 13.56
C TYR A 26 32.69 -24.12 14.18
N PHE A 27 31.46 -24.29 13.68
CA PHE A 27 30.27 -23.69 14.29
C PHE A 27 29.90 -24.34 15.62
N ALA A 28 30.17 -25.63 15.83
CA ALA A 28 30.03 -26.26 17.15
C ALA A 28 31.09 -25.74 18.13
N ASP A 29 32.36 -26.14 17.95
CA ASP A 29 33.41 -25.95 18.96
C ASP A 29 34.57 -25.03 18.52
N GLY A 30 34.31 -24.20 17.50
CA GLY A 30 35.26 -23.22 16.97
C GLY A 30 35.12 -21.80 17.51
N SER A 31 36.15 -20.99 17.29
CA SER A 31 36.24 -19.58 17.70
C SER A 31 37.00 -18.74 16.66
N ASN A 32 36.60 -17.47 16.54
CA ASN A 32 37.30 -16.47 15.74
C ASN A 32 38.54 -15.96 16.46
N ILE A 33 39.65 -15.88 15.74
CA ILE A 33 40.87 -15.23 16.21
C ILE A 33 40.88 -13.82 15.62
N SER A 34 40.52 -12.82 16.43
CA SER A 34 40.60 -11.40 16.05
C SER A 34 41.19 -10.57 17.20
N ARG A 35 42.36 -9.96 16.98
CA ARG A 35 43.06 -9.01 17.87
C ARG A 35 43.42 -9.53 19.27
N ASP A 36 44.68 -9.91 19.47
CA ASP A 36 45.33 -9.69 20.76
C ASP A 36 45.78 -8.22 20.81
N LYS A 37 45.28 -7.44 21.79
CA LYS A 37 45.80 -6.11 22.08
C LYS A 37 47.16 -6.25 22.77
N THR A 38 48.25 -6.08 22.05
CA THR A 38 49.53 -5.69 22.67
C THR A 38 49.83 -4.22 22.36
N ALA A 39 50.28 -3.50 23.40
CA ALA A 39 50.67 -2.11 23.33
C ALA A 39 51.92 -1.97 22.44
N GLY A 40 51.71 -1.70 21.15
CA GLY A 40 52.82 -1.56 20.20
C GLY A 40 52.44 -1.88 18.75
N GLY A 41 51.50 -1.13 18.18
CA GLY A 41 51.59 -0.63 16.80
C GLY A 41 51.68 -1.55 15.56
N GLU A 42 51.61 -2.89 15.63
CA GLU A 42 51.58 -3.73 14.41
C GLU A 42 50.58 -4.92 14.45
N ASP A 43 49.62 -4.92 13.52
CA ASP A 43 48.54 -5.92 13.36
C ASP A 43 49.05 -7.31 12.94
N ARG A 44 49.22 -8.24 13.88
CA ARG A 44 49.63 -9.62 13.59
C ARG A 44 48.63 -10.65 14.14
N HIS A 45 48.01 -11.39 13.22
CA HIS A 45 47.21 -12.64 13.35
C HIS A 45 45.67 -12.55 13.43
N GLN A 46 45.01 -12.75 12.28
CA GLN A 46 43.59 -13.12 12.16
C GLN A 46 43.50 -14.60 11.74
N GLY A 47 42.44 -15.30 12.14
CA GLY A 47 42.28 -16.72 11.83
C GLY A 47 41.07 -17.38 12.51
N ILE A 48 41.04 -18.70 12.47
CA ILE A 48 40.05 -19.52 13.17
C ILE A 48 40.75 -20.60 14.01
N SER A 49 40.11 -21.03 15.09
CA SER A 49 40.54 -22.16 15.91
C SER A 49 39.36 -23.01 16.33
N TRP A 50 39.62 -24.26 16.71
CA TRP A 50 38.66 -25.15 17.34
C TRP A 50 39.39 -26.07 18.32
N THR A 51 38.62 -26.67 19.21
CA THR A 51 39.12 -27.62 20.20
C THR A 51 38.49 -28.98 19.94
N VAL A 52 39.23 -30.05 20.24
CA VAL A 52 38.74 -31.42 20.10
C VAL A 52 39.18 -32.20 21.35
N PRO A 53 38.29 -32.96 22.01
CA PRO A 53 38.67 -33.83 23.12
C PRO A 53 39.78 -34.83 22.76
N ASP A 54 40.64 -35.15 23.73
CA ASP A 54 41.79 -36.05 23.49
C ASP A 54 41.38 -37.49 23.15
N ASP A 55 40.16 -37.91 23.57
CA ASP A 55 39.61 -39.23 23.28
C ASP A 55 39.01 -39.37 21.86
N GLN A 56 39.08 -38.32 21.04
CA GLN A 56 38.52 -38.26 19.69
C GLN A 56 39.59 -38.11 18.59
N LEU A 57 40.62 -38.97 18.62
CA LEU A 57 41.77 -38.89 17.70
C LEU A 57 41.38 -38.89 16.20
N GLU A 58 40.41 -39.71 15.80
CA GLU A 58 39.96 -39.75 14.39
C GLU A 58 39.34 -38.43 13.90
N ILE A 59 38.66 -37.70 14.80
CA ILE A 59 38.12 -36.37 14.48
C ILE A 59 39.27 -35.36 14.35
N GLN A 60 40.27 -35.44 15.24
CA GLN A 60 41.49 -34.63 15.17
C GLN A 60 42.21 -34.81 13.82
N GLU A 61 42.45 -36.06 13.42
CA GLU A 61 43.09 -36.40 12.15
C GLU A 61 42.27 -35.91 10.94
N LYS A 62 40.94 -36.11 10.98
CA LYS A 62 40.04 -35.66 9.92
C LYS A 62 40.08 -34.14 9.74
N LEU A 63 39.97 -33.37 10.84
CA LEU A 63 40.00 -31.91 10.79
C LEU A 63 41.36 -31.37 10.35
N TYR A 64 42.46 -32.00 10.78
CA TYR A 64 43.81 -31.66 10.31
C TYR A 64 43.95 -31.86 8.80
N ARG A 65 43.51 -33.02 8.29
CA ARG A 65 43.55 -33.36 6.86
C ARG A 65 42.70 -32.40 6.03
N LEU A 66 41.46 -32.14 6.45
CA LEU A 66 40.55 -31.22 5.74
C LEU A 66 41.10 -29.81 5.69
N SER A 67 41.64 -29.30 6.79
CA SER A 67 42.28 -27.98 6.83
C SER A 67 43.41 -27.83 5.83
N SER A 68 44.22 -28.89 5.71
CA SER A 68 45.38 -28.92 4.83
C SER A 68 44.96 -29.08 3.36
N ALA A 69 43.97 -29.92 3.08
CA ALA A 69 43.46 -30.17 1.73
C ALA A 69 42.69 -28.97 1.15
N LEU A 70 41.77 -28.39 1.94
CA LEU A 70 40.89 -27.32 1.49
C LEU A 70 41.63 -25.99 1.31
N PHE A 71 42.58 -25.68 2.20
CA PHE A 71 43.19 -24.36 2.25
C PHE A 71 44.70 -24.36 1.97
N GLY A 72 45.34 -25.53 1.86
CA GLY A 72 46.81 -25.61 1.82
C GLY A 72 47.47 -25.18 3.12
N LEU A 73 46.73 -25.18 4.24
CA LEU A 73 47.14 -24.65 5.53
C LEU A 73 47.14 -25.74 6.60
N GLU A 74 48.34 -26.06 7.10
CA GLU A 74 48.48 -26.93 8.27
C GLU A 74 48.12 -26.15 9.55
N PRO A 75 47.16 -26.63 10.36
CA PRO A 75 46.83 -26.01 11.63
C PRO A 75 47.96 -26.21 12.65
N ILE A 76 48.19 -25.20 13.49
CA ILE A 76 49.05 -25.33 14.67
C ILE A 76 48.28 -26.13 15.71
N VAL A 77 48.83 -27.29 16.09
CA VAL A 77 48.23 -28.20 17.07
C VAL A 77 48.91 -27.99 18.42
N LYS A 78 48.11 -27.80 19.47
CA LYS A 78 48.60 -27.66 20.85
C LYS A 78 47.72 -28.48 21.81
N GLU A 79 48.32 -29.49 22.41
CA GLU A 79 47.72 -30.30 23.47
C GLU A 79 47.55 -29.47 24.76
N ARG A 80 46.43 -29.68 25.45
CA ARG A 80 46.13 -29.07 26.75
C ARG A 80 45.79 -30.17 27.76
N PRO A 81 46.81 -30.81 28.37
CA PRO A 81 46.60 -31.97 29.24
C PRO A 81 45.68 -31.70 30.44
N ASN A 82 45.69 -30.46 30.96
CA ASN A 82 44.85 -30.06 32.09
C ASN A 82 43.37 -29.91 31.71
N GLU A 83 43.06 -29.65 30.43
CA GLU A 83 41.70 -29.50 29.90
C GLU A 83 41.21 -30.78 29.17
N ARG A 84 42.10 -31.78 29.01
CA ARG A 84 41.88 -33.05 28.28
C ARG A 84 41.40 -32.83 26.84
N CYS A 85 42.02 -31.86 26.17
CA CYS A 85 41.69 -31.51 24.80
C CYS A 85 42.90 -31.01 24.00
N THR A 86 42.79 -31.12 22.69
CA THR A 86 43.75 -30.61 21.72
C THR A 86 43.16 -29.44 20.97
N SER A 87 43.89 -28.32 20.93
CA SER A 87 43.49 -27.11 20.22
C SER A 87 44.17 -26.99 18.87
N PHE A 88 43.39 -26.70 17.82
CA PHE A 88 43.84 -26.50 16.45
C PHE A 88 43.68 -25.02 16.09
N ARG A 89 44.73 -24.40 15.57
CA ARG A 89 44.75 -22.96 15.23
C ARG A 89 45.31 -22.71 13.82
N ILE A 90 44.50 -22.10 12.97
CA ILE A 90 44.92 -21.62 11.64
C ILE A 90 44.98 -20.09 11.67
N SER A 91 46.18 -19.54 11.74
CA SER A 91 46.41 -18.08 11.74
C SER A 91 46.63 -17.55 10.32
N SER A 92 45.55 -17.45 9.54
CA SER A 92 45.57 -16.93 8.17
C SER A 92 44.58 -15.77 7.98
N LYS A 93 45.13 -14.58 7.67
CA LYS A 93 44.33 -13.39 7.32
C LYS A 93 43.49 -13.64 6.06
N TRP A 94 44.01 -14.43 5.12
CA TRP A 94 43.30 -14.77 3.89
C TRP A 94 42.06 -15.63 4.20
N LEU A 95 42.23 -16.73 4.94
CA LEU A 95 41.11 -17.62 5.30
C LEU A 95 40.02 -16.86 6.07
N TYR A 96 40.43 -16.04 7.03
CA TYR A 96 39.51 -15.21 7.80
C TYR A 96 38.70 -14.25 6.91
N ARG A 97 39.35 -13.59 5.94
CA ARG A 97 38.67 -12.69 4.99
C ARG A 97 37.78 -13.45 4.01
N PHE A 98 38.20 -14.62 3.54
CA PHE A 98 37.40 -15.49 2.68
C PHE A 98 36.09 -15.89 3.37
N LEU A 99 36.16 -16.38 4.61
CA LEU A 99 34.97 -16.74 5.38
C LEU A 99 34.10 -15.51 5.65
N LYS A 100 34.70 -14.34 5.95
CA LYS A 100 33.95 -13.10 6.18
C LYS A 100 33.20 -12.64 4.94
N ALA A 101 33.87 -12.61 3.78
CA ALA A 101 33.27 -12.15 2.53
C ALA A 101 32.09 -13.02 2.08
N ASN A 102 32.10 -14.30 2.45
CA ASN A 102 31.03 -15.24 2.15
C ASN A 102 30.01 -15.41 3.29
N ASN A 103 30.06 -14.60 4.35
CA ASN A 103 29.17 -14.72 5.53
C ASN A 103 29.22 -16.12 6.20
N LEU A 104 30.40 -16.74 6.24
CA LEU A 104 30.66 -18.06 6.83
C LEU A 104 31.47 -17.99 8.13
N LEU A 105 31.68 -16.80 8.70
CA LEU A 105 32.29 -16.66 10.03
C LEU A 105 31.25 -16.92 11.12
N LYS A 106 31.65 -17.68 12.14
CA LYS A 106 30.82 -17.97 13.31
C LYS A 106 30.55 -16.69 14.10
N GLU A 107 29.30 -16.45 14.46
CA GLU A 107 28.93 -15.39 15.41
C GLU A 107 29.18 -15.82 16.87
N ARG A 108 28.76 -14.99 17.84
CA ARG A 108 28.76 -15.42 19.25
C ARG A 108 27.75 -16.56 19.42
N SER A 109 28.08 -17.54 20.27
CA SER A 109 27.31 -18.78 20.43
C SER A 109 25.81 -18.59 20.75
N GLU A 110 25.42 -17.44 21.32
CA GLU A 110 24.03 -17.09 21.66
C GLU A 110 23.18 -16.64 20.47
N LYS A 111 23.81 -16.06 19.45
CA LYS A 111 23.14 -15.51 18.25
C LYS A 111 23.43 -16.33 17.00
N MET A 112 24.04 -17.49 17.19
CA MET A 112 24.47 -18.35 16.10
C MET A 112 23.25 -18.89 15.32
N THR A 113 23.37 -18.91 14.00
CA THR A 113 22.41 -19.50 13.07
C THR A 113 23.17 -20.33 12.04
N ILE A 114 22.51 -21.25 11.36
CA ILE A 114 23.10 -21.92 10.19
C ILE A 114 23.27 -20.86 9.09
N PRO A 115 24.45 -20.75 8.44
CA PRO A 115 24.66 -19.78 7.37
C PRO A 115 23.67 -19.97 6.21
N ASP A 116 23.20 -18.87 5.62
CA ASP A 116 22.23 -18.91 4.51
C ASP A 116 22.77 -19.67 3.28
N LEU A 117 24.08 -19.63 3.04
CA LEU A 117 24.69 -20.44 1.98
C LEU A 117 24.46 -21.94 2.23
N ILE A 118 24.55 -22.40 3.48
CA ILE A 118 24.29 -23.81 3.83
C ILE A 118 22.79 -24.10 3.68
N LYS A 119 21.90 -23.22 4.16
CA LYS A 119 20.43 -23.38 4.02
C LYS A 119 19.98 -23.49 2.55
N ARG A 120 20.67 -22.82 1.62
CA ARG A 120 20.37 -22.87 0.18
C ARG A 120 21.14 -23.96 -0.57
N SER A 121 22.07 -24.64 0.09
CA SER A 121 22.90 -25.68 -0.53
C SER A 121 22.15 -26.99 -0.73
N PRO A 122 22.65 -27.91 -1.59
CA PRO A 122 22.12 -29.26 -1.74
C PRO A 122 22.04 -30.05 -0.43
N ALA A 123 21.26 -31.12 -0.44
CA ALA A 123 21.00 -31.95 0.75
C ALA A 123 22.29 -32.55 1.34
N ASP A 124 23.21 -33.04 0.50
CA ASP A 124 24.48 -33.65 0.94
C ASP A 124 25.38 -32.64 1.65
N VAL A 125 25.52 -31.43 1.10
CA VAL A 125 26.29 -30.32 1.71
C VAL A 125 25.69 -29.91 3.07
N THR A 126 24.36 -29.82 3.14
CA THR A 126 23.64 -29.51 4.40
C THR A 126 23.84 -30.64 5.42
N ALA A 127 23.74 -31.89 5.00
CA ALA A 127 23.97 -33.06 5.84
C ALA A 127 25.42 -33.12 6.37
N ALA A 128 26.40 -32.79 5.54
CA ALA A 128 27.80 -32.72 5.92
C ALA A 128 28.07 -31.63 6.98
N PHE A 129 27.46 -30.44 6.82
CA PHE A 129 27.50 -29.39 7.85
C PHE A 129 26.90 -29.85 9.18
N LEU A 130 25.69 -30.44 9.15
CA LEU A 130 25.05 -30.95 10.36
C LEU A 130 25.86 -32.09 11.00
N ALA A 131 26.52 -32.93 10.19
CA ALA A 131 27.42 -33.99 10.67
C ALA A 131 28.65 -33.42 11.39
N GLY A 132 29.27 -32.36 10.82
CA GLY A 132 30.38 -31.66 11.46
C GLY A 132 29.96 -31.02 12.78
N TYR A 133 28.80 -30.37 12.81
CA TYR A 133 28.26 -29.79 14.03
C TYR A 133 27.95 -30.86 15.09
N PHE A 134 27.39 -32.00 14.69
CA PHE A 134 27.12 -33.14 15.57
C PHE A 134 28.41 -33.75 16.13
N ASP A 135 29.46 -33.86 15.32
CA ASP A 135 30.76 -34.33 15.78
C ASP A 135 31.40 -33.39 16.80
N GLY A 136 31.13 -32.09 16.75
CA GLY A 136 31.52 -31.14 17.80
C GLY A 136 30.66 -31.28 19.05
N ASP A 137 29.42 -30.77 18.99
CA ASP A 137 28.56 -30.56 20.16
C ASP A 137 27.47 -31.63 20.35
N GLY A 138 27.35 -32.58 19.41
CA GLY A 138 26.37 -33.65 19.45
C GLY A 138 26.85 -34.90 20.19
N TYR A 139 25.89 -35.71 20.64
CA TYR A 139 26.14 -37.01 21.23
C TYR A 139 25.01 -38.02 20.95
N ALA A 140 25.36 -39.30 20.89
CA ALA A 140 24.41 -40.40 20.80
C ALA A 140 24.19 -41.03 22.19
N SER A 141 22.95 -41.03 22.66
CA SER A 141 22.59 -41.64 23.94
C SER A 141 22.18 -43.11 23.76
N GLY A 142 23.03 -44.04 24.18
CA GLY A 142 22.71 -45.48 24.12
C GLY A 142 21.53 -45.89 25.01
N ARG A 143 21.38 -45.28 26.20
CA ARG A 143 20.30 -45.56 27.15
C ARG A 143 18.92 -45.14 26.64
N LYS A 144 18.82 -43.96 26.01
CA LYS A 144 17.57 -43.42 25.46
C LYS A 144 17.37 -43.74 23.97
N ARG A 145 18.37 -44.37 23.33
CA ARG A 145 18.46 -44.61 21.88
C ARG A 145 18.07 -43.35 21.09
N SER A 146 18.86 -42.29 21.23
CA SER A 146 18.59 -40.98 20.61
C SER A 146 19.88 -40.30 20.17
N TYR A 147 19.85 -39.59 19.04
CA TYR A 147 20.91 -38.66 18.65
C TYR A 147 20.51 -37.25 19.09
N VAL A 148 21.40 -36.53 19.78
CA VAL A 148 21.07 -35.24 20.38
C VAL A 148 22.08 -34.19 19.92
N PHE A 149 21.58 -33.11 19.33
CA PHE A 149 22.31 -31.87 19.11
C PHE A 149 22.07 -30.95 20.29
N ALA A 150 23.10 -30.25 20.75
CA ALA A 150 23.01 -29.27 21.83
C ALA A 150 23.54 -27.91 21.36
N THR A 151 22.89 -26.83 21.80
CA THR A 151 23.33 -25.46 21.54
C THR A 151 22.76 -24.50 22.57
N THR A 152 23.38 -23.34 22.73
CA THR A 152 22.87 -22.23 23.57
C THR A 152 22.08 -21.21 22.76
N SER A 153 22.08 -21.30 21.43
CA SER A 153 21.28 -20.45 20.55
C SER A 153 19.94 -21.12 20.22
N GLN A 154 18.84 -20.45 20.55
CA GLN A 154 17.51 -20.90 20.17
C GLN A 154 17.33 -20.94 18.64
N GLU A 155 17.86 -19.94 17.94
CA GLU A 155 17.79 -19.85 16.48
C GLU A 155 18.59 -20.98 15.82
N MET A 156 19.77 -21.32 16.33
CA MET A 156 20.53 -22.47 15.83
C MET A 156 19.77 -23.77 16.02
N ALA A 157 19.12 -23.97 17.17
CA ALA A 157 18.30 -25.15 17.41
C ALA A 157 17.09 -25.22 16.47
N ALA A 158 16.46 -24.08 16.18
CA ALA A 158 15.36 -23.97 15.22
C ALA A 158 15.84 -24.28 13.79
N ASP A 159 16.98 -23.71 13.38
CA ASP A 159 17.62 -23.96 12.10
C ASP A 159 17.97 -25.44 11.92
N ILE A 160 18.64 -26.07 12.90
CA ILE A 160 18.97 -27.51 12.88
C ILE A 160 17.70 -28.33 12.72
N ARG A 161 16.62 -28.00 13.45
CA ARG A 161 15.34 -28.71 13.33
C ARG A 161 14.75 -28.59 11.92
N ARG A 162 14.77 -27.39 11.31
CA ARG A 162 14.24 -27.16 9.96
C ARG A 162 15.07 -27.88 8.90
N GLU A 163 16.40 -27.83 8.99
CA GLU A 163 17.27 -28.53 8.04
C GLU A 163 17.18 -30.05 8.20
N LEU A 164 17.04 -30.58 9.42
CA LEU A 164 16.72 -31.99 9.64
C LEU A 164 15.38 -32.37 9.00
N LEU A 165 14.34 -31.54 9.15
CA LEU A 165 13.04 -31.78 8.52
C LEU A 165 13.13 -31.76 7.00
N ARG A 166 13.94 -30.86 6.42
CA ARG A 166 14.23 -30.80 4.98
C ARG A 166 14.87 -32.10 4.46
N LEU A 167 15.70 -32.75 5.27
CA LEU A 167 16.28 -34.08 4.98
C LEU A 167 15.30 -35.24 5.27
N GLY A 168 14.06 -34.95 5.66
CA GLY A 168 13.03 -35.92 6.06
C GLY A 168 13.19 -36.48 7.48
N ILE A 169 14.10 -35.92 8.28
CA ILE A 169 14.41 -36.38 9.64
C ILE A 169 13.56 -35.62 10.65
N ILE A 170 12.53 -36.28 11.18
CA ILE A 170 11.70 -35.70 12.24
C ILE A 170 12.44 -35.75 13.57
N SER A 171 12.48 -34.62 14.27
CA SER A 171 13.21 -34.41 15.52
C SER A 171 12.34 -33.72 16.58
N LYS A 172 12.71 -33.85 17.86
CA LYS A 172 12.02 -33.25 19.00
C LYS A 172 12.93 -32.27 19.71
N THR A 173 12.46 -31.05 19.92
CA THR A 173 13.18 -30.04 20.71
C THR A 173 12.84 -30.19 22.19
N ARG A 174 13.85 -30.10 23.05
CA ARG A 174 13.68 -29.95 24.50
C ARG A 174 14.56 -28.82 25.00
N VAL A 175 13.99 -27.94 25.79
CA VAL A 175 14.74 -26.91 26.52
C VAL A 175 15.14 -27.48 27.86
N GLN A 176 16.44 -27.55 28.13
CA GLN A 176 16.96 -27.85 29.46
C GLN A 176 17.26 -26.53 30.16
N VAL A 177 16.31 -26.09 31.00
CA VAL A 177 16.50 -24.95 31.89
C VAL A 177 17.41 -25.39 33.04
N GLN A 178 18.62 -24.85 33.10
CA GLN A 178 19.61 -25.19 34.13
C GLN A 178 19.21 -24.54 35.48
N LYS A 179 18.60 -25.32 36.38
CA LYS A 179 18.22 -24.86 37.73
C LYS A 179 19.40 -24.92 38.72
N ARG A 180 20.48 -24.15 38.51
CA ARG A 180 21.50 -23.88 39.56
C ARG A 180 22.09 -22.47 39.41
N SER A 181 22.28 -21.78 40.56
CA SER A 181 22.70 -20.39 40.64
C SER A 181 24.09 -20.15 40.04
N GLY A 182 24.14 -19.28 39.03
CA GLY A 182 25.33 -18.79 38.33
C GLY A 182 24.93 -18.38 36.91
N ASN A 183 25.76 -17.59 36.21
CA ASN A 183 25.56 -17.10 34.82
C ASN A 183 25.47 -18.20 33.73
N TRP A 184 24.93 -19.37 34.06
CA TRP A 184 24.70 -20.49 33.13
C TRP A 184 23.45 -20.24 32.32
N ARG A 185 23.53 -20.54 31.02
CA ARG A 185 22.48 -20.25 30.03
C ARG A 185 21.66 -21.49 29.74
N ASP A 186 20.45 -21.26 29.23
CA ASP A 186 19.58 -22.34 28.77
C ASP A 186 20.21 -23.10 27.60
N ILE A 187 20.06 -24.42 27.63
CA ILE A 187 20.57 -25.31 26.58
C ILE A 187 19.38 -25.86 25.81
N TYR A 188 19.35 -25.57 24.51
CA TYR A 188 18.38 -26.08 23.57
C TYR A 188 18.92 -27.39 22.99
N THR A 189 18.16 -28.47 23.15
CA THR A 189 18.52 -29.78 22.61
C THR A 189 17.55 -30.22 21.54
N VAL A 190 18.07 -30.64 20.39
CA VAL A 190 17.30 -31.22 19.29
C VAL A 190 17.59 -32.71 19.25
N SER A 191 16.58 -33.53 19.52
CA SER A 191 16.71 -34.98 19.69
C SER A 191 16.02 -35.76 18.57
N VAL A 192 16.78 -36.62 17.90
CA VAL A 192 16.27 -37.52 16.86
C VAL A 192 15.98 -38.89 17.46
N VAL A 193 14.70 -39.23 17.48
CA VAL A 193 14.14 -40.45 18.08
C VAL A 193 13.22 -41.14 17.07
N GLY A 194 13.02 -42.45 17.24
CA GLY A 194 12.19 -43.25 16.34
C GLY A 194 13.01 -43.87 15.21
N LYS A 195 12.58 -45.06 14.76
CA LYS A 195 13.33 -45.92 13.84
C LYS A 195 13.58 -45.24 12.49
N SER A 196 12.56 -44.64 11.89
CA SER A 196 12.59 -44.06 10.55
C SER A 196 13.46 -42.81 10.49
N SER A 197 13.28 -41.85 11.41
CA SER A 197 14.14 -40.66 11.50
C SER A 197 15.60 -41.02 11.80
N GLN A 198 15.85 -42.02 12.65
CA GLN A 198 17.21 -42.46 12.95
C GLN A 198 17.89 -43.13 11.76
N LYS A 199 17.17 -43.94 10.99
CA LYS A 199 17.69 -44.51 9.74
C LYS A 199 18.06 -43.41 8.74
N LEU A 200 17.21 -42.41 8.58
CA LEU A 200 17.50 -41.26 7.71
C LEU A 200 18.69 -40.45 8.22
N LEU A 201 18.80 -40.22 9.54
CA LEU A 201 19.96 -39.56 10.12
C LEU A 201 21.25 -40.35 9.89
N ILE A 202 21.25 -41.67 10.12
CA ILE A 202 22.42 -42.51 9.86
C ILE A 202 22.77 -42.49 8.36
N ARG A 203 21.76 -42.52 7.48
CA ARG A 203 21.98 -42.44 6.03
C ARG A 203 22.62 -41.12 5.61
N TRP A 204 22.09 -39.99 6.08
CA TRP A 204 22.55 -38.67 5.67
C TRP A 204 23.83 -38.25 6.40
N LEU A 205 23.81 -38.26 7.73
CA LEU A 205 24.93 -37.77 8.54
C LEU A 205 26.01 -38.84 8.73
N GLY A 206 25.67 -40.12 8.71
CA GLY A 206 26.65 -41.21 8.87
C GLY A 206 27.65 -41.32 7.73
N LEU A 207 27.45 -40.64 6.60
CA LEU A 207 28.48 -40.53 5.56
C LEU A 207 29.67 -39.67 6.02
N HIS A 208 29.42 -38.69 6.90
CA HIS A 208 30.43 -37.71 7.31
C HIS A 208 30.74 -37.72 8.81
N SER A 209 29.77 -38.02 9.67
CA SER A 209 29.93 -37.95 11.13
C SER A 209 30.56 -39.22 11.69
N LEU A 210 31.74 -39.06 12.30
CA LEU A 210 32.45 -40.15 12.98
C LEU A 210 31.70 -40.59 14.24
N LYS A 211 31.05 -39.67 14.97
CA LYS A 211 30.23 -40.04 16.14
C LYS A 211 29.01 -40.86 15.74
N VAL A 212 28.33 -40.52 14.64
CA VAL A 212 27.19 -41.30 14.13
C VAL A 212 27.64 -42.66 13.62
N GLN A 213 28.75 -42.74 12.87
CA GLN A 213 29.32 -44.01 12.41
C GLN A 213 29.69 -44.95 13.57
N LYS A 214 30.19 -44.41 14.69
CA LYS A 214 30.50 -45.23 15.88
C LYS A 214 29.26 -45.64 16.67
N SER A 215 28.14 -44.92 16.51
CA SER A 215 26.91 -45.15 17.26
C SER A 215 25.77 -45.66 16.38
N HIS A 216 25.52 -46.97 16.42
CA HIS A 216 24.45 -47.62 15.64
C HIS A 216 23.20 -47.89 16.49
N HIS A 217 22.61 -46.83 17.05
CA HIS A 217 21.42 -46.98 17.89
C HIS A 217 20.15 -46.69 17.09
N THR A 218 19.42 -47.75 16.70
CA THR A 218 18.08 -47.62 16.13
C THR A 218 17.00 -48.06 17.11
N SER A 219 15.92 -47.28 17.18
CA SER A 219 14.71 -47.62 17.91
C SER A 219 13.97 -48.76 17.21
N LYS A 220 13.21 -49.55 17.99
CA LYS A 220 12.32 -50.59 17.44
C LYS A 220 10.96 -50.03 16.97
N ARG A 221 10.56 -48.85 17.48
CA ARG A 221 9.28 -48.18 17.19
C ARG A 221 9.51 -46.81 16.57
N ASP A 222 8.53 -46.33 15.81
CA ASP A 222 8.47 -44.96 15.33
C ASP A 222 7.70 -44.04 16.27
N CYS A 223 8.05 -42.76 16.21
CA CYS A 223 7.31 -41.69 16.89
C CYS A 223 6.27 -41.03 15.98
N ILE A 224 6.22 -41.42 14.71
CA ILE A 224 5.29 -40.90 13.71
C ILE A 224 4.07 -41.83 13.68
N LEU A 225 2.92 -41.29 14.06
CA LEU A 225 1.65 -42.00 14.04
C LEU A 225 0.89 -41.65 12.77
N THR A 226 0.28 -42.65 12.14
CA THR A 226 -0.63 -42.47 11.01
C THR A 226 -2.02 -42.10 11.54
N PRO A 227 -2.93 -41.55 10.70
CA PRO A 227 -4.31 -41.35 11.11
C PRO A 227 -5.10 -42.66 11.22
N PHE A 228 -4.52 -43.81 10.87
CA PHE A 228 -5.21 -45.11 10.82
C PHE A 228 -4.95 -45.94 12.06
N THR A 229 -6.02 -46.57 12.56
CA THR A 229 -5.98 -47.61 13.58
C THR A 229 -5.87 -49.00 12.96
N SER A 230 -5.56 -50.01 13.75
CA SER A 230 -5.60 -51.42 13.30
C SER A 230 -7.01 -51.84 12.88
N ARG A 231 -8.06 -51.28 13.50
CA ARG A 231 -9.46 -51.50 13.08
C ARG A 231 -9.73 -50.92 11.69
N ASP A 232 -9.27 -49.70 11.40
CA ASP A 232 -9.47 -49.04 10.09
C ASP A 232 -8.89 -49.86 8.94
N LEU A 233 -7.87 -50.68 9.22
CA LEU A 233 -7.17 -51.50 8.23
C LEU A 233 -7.49 -53.00 8.32
N GLY A 234 -8.42 -53.41 9.19
CA GLY A 234 -8.85 -54.81 9.34
C GLY A 234 -7.82 -55.75 9.98
N ILE A 235 -6.81 -55.22 10.67
CA ILE A 235 -5.72 -56.01 11.27
C ILE A 235 -6.22 -56.69 12.56
N ARG A 236 -6.26 -58.04 12.60
CA ARG A 236 -6.65 -58.81 13.80
C ARG A 236 -5.49 -58.93 14.79
N SER A 237 -5.70 -58.50 16.03
CA SER A 237 -4.69 -58.41 17.10
C SER A 237 -3.94 -59.72 17.39
N ASN A 238 -4.57 -60.88 17.20
CA ASN A 238 -3.97 -62.18 17.57
C ASN A 238 -2.91 -62.73 16.59
N ARG A 239 -2.63 -62.07 15.46
CA ARG A 239 -1.56 -62.51 14.53
C ARG A 239 -0.20 -61.84 14.75
N TYR A 240 -0.14 -60.71 15.47
CA TYR A 240 1.13 -59.98 15.70
C TYR A 240 1.17 -59.39 17.10
N SER A 241 2.15 -59.81 17.92
CA SER A 241 2.32 -59.48 19.35
C SER A 241 2.65 -58.01 19.68
N TYR A 242 2.54 -57.08 18.73
CA TYR A 242 2.94 -55.67 18.87
C TYR A 242 1.81 -54.65 18.69
N VAL A 243 0.57 -55.08 18.44
CA VAL A 243 -0.61 -54.20 18.40
C VAL A 243 -1.55 -54.57 19.56
N PRO A 244 -1.38 -53.94 20.75
CA PRO A 244 -2.12 -54.36 21.94
C PRO A 244 -3.58 -53.87 21.97
N ASP A 245 -3.93 -52.79 21.26
CA ASP A 245 -5.26 -52.19 21.26
C ASP A 245 -5.75 -51.86 19.82
N PRO A 246 -6.93 -52.35 19.40
CA PRO A 246 -7.55 -52.04 18.11
C PRO A 246 -7.85 -50.57 17.84
N SER A 247 -7.98 -49.76 18.90
CA SER A 247 -8.29 -48.32 18.83
C SER A 247 -7.06 -47.43 18.76
N GLN A 248 -5.87 -47.98 19.04
CA GLN A 248 -4.63 -47.22 18.98
C GLN A 248 -4.21 -47.02 17.51
N GLN A 249 -3.88 -45.77 17.18
CA GLN A 249 -3.33 -45.45 15.87
C GLN A 249 -1.95 -46.06 15.67
N LEU A 250 -1.71 -46.51 14.44
CA LEU A 250 -0.50 -47.26 14.10
C LEU A 250 0.66 -46.30 13.83
N SER A 251 1.86 -46.69 14.24
CA SER A 251 3.07 -46.00 13.78
C SER A 251 3.37 -46.35 12.32
N VAL A 252 4.05 -45.48 11.58
CA VAL A 252 4.47 -45.74 10.18
C VAL A 252 5.22 -47.07 10.06
N ALA A 253 6.26 -47.33 10.88
CA ALA A 253 6.96 -48.63 10.88
C ALA A 253 6.12 -49.86 11.26
N THR A 254 4.91 -49.69 11.81
CA THR A 254 4.00 -50.81 12.12
C THR A 254 3.08 -51.08 10.93
N LEU A 255 2.64 -50.02 10.24
CA LEU A 255 1.91 -50.11 8.98
C LEU A 255 2.75 -50.79 7.89
N GLU A 256 4.01 -50.39 7.71
CA GLU A 256 4.92 -50.95 6.69
C GLU A 256 5.14 -52.45 6.87
N ARG A 257 5.41 -52.89 8.11
CA ARG A 257 5.60 -54.31 8.43
C ARG A 257 4.37 -55.16 8.14
N HIS A 258 3.17 -54.56 8.12
CA HIS A 258 1.95 -55.25 7.75
C HIS A 258 1.77 -55.34 6.23
N GLN A 259 2.15 -54.29 5.49
CA GLN A 259 2.07 -54.26 4.03
C GLN A 259 3.06 -55.20 3.35
N GLU A 260 4.28 -55.34 3.89
CA GLU A 260 5.31 -56.26 3.34
C GLU A 260 4.98 -57.76 3.51
N GLY A 261 3.97 -58.12 4.30
CA GLY A 261 3.69 -59.51 4.71
C GLY A 261 2.35 -60.12 4.25
N ALA A 262 1.61 -59.47 3.34
CA ALA A 262 0.26 -59.90 2.96
C ALA A 262 0.10 -60.07 1.43
N GLU A 263 0.15 -61.31 0.94
CA GLU A 263 -0.59 -61.74 -0.26
C GLU A 263 -2.05 -61.92 0.14
N VAL A 264 -2.93 -60.95 -0.13
CA VAL A 264 -4.39 -61.12 0.04
C VAL A 264 -5.15 -60.35 -1.03
N GLU A 265 -5.93 -61.09 -1.82
CA GLU A 265 -6.88 -60.62 -2.83
C GLU A 265 -8.01 -59.74 -2.24
N VAL A 266 -8.49 -58.82 -3.07
CA VAL A 266 -9.39 -57.72 -2.71
C VAL A 266 -10.82 -58.08 -3.08
N GLU A 267 -11.70 -58.22 -2.08
CA GLU A 267 -13.13 -57.99 -2.28
C GLU A 267 -13.73 -57.12 -1.17
N ASP A 268 -14.30 -56.01 -1.64
CA ASP A 268 -15.30 -55.13 -1.02
C ASP A 268 -14.85 -54.06 0.01
N CYS A 269 -14.77 -52.81 -0.48
CA CYS A 269 -14.29 -51.61 0.23
C CYS A 269 -15.44 -50.63 0.49
N ARG A 270 -15.67 -50.21 1.75
CA ARG A 270 -16.49 -49.04 2.09
C ARG A 270 -15.62 -47.85 2.51
N ALA A 271 -15.38 -46.97 1.54
CA ALA A 271 -15.15 -45.52 1.63
C ALA A 271 -14.28 -44.95 2.78
N LYS A 272 -12.99 -45.30 2.82
CA LYS A 272 -11.85 -44.36 2.92
C LYS A 272 -10.75 -44.98 2.06
N SER A 273 -10.28 -44.29 1.02
CA SER A 273 -9.24 -44.81 0.12
C SER A 273 -8.05 -45.31 0.94
N LYS A 274 -7.78 -46.62 0.92
CA LYS A 274 -6.51 -47.16 1.45
C LYS A 274 -5.39 -46.42 0.70
N PRO A 275 -4.38 -45.87 1.37
CA PRO A 275 -3.25 -45.30 0.66
C PRO A 275 -2.57 -46.42 -0.14
N GLU A 276 -2.64 -46.33 -1.47
CA GLU A 276 -2.04 -47.31 -2.39
C GLU A 276 -0.50 -47.32 -2.28
N SER A 277 0.10 -46.27 -1.70
CA SER A 277 1.52 -46.17 -1.45
C SER A 277 1.86 -45.39 -0.17
N ARG A 278 3.10 -45.55 0.29
CA ARG A 278 3.72 -44.81 1.41
C ARG A 278 3.74 -43.28 1.19
N GLU A 279 3.54 -42.84 -0.05
CA GLU A 279 3.64 -41.44 -0.49
C GLU A 279 2.38 -40.60 -0.19
N ALA A 280 1.26 -41.24 0.17
CA ALA A 280 -0.01 -40.57 0.45
C ALA A 280 -0.30 -40.34 1.95
N LEU A 281 0.69 -40.54 2.83
CA LEU A 281 0.50 -40.48 4.29
C LEU A 281 0.89 -39.11 4.86
N TYR A 282 -0.09 -38.37 5.39
CA TYR A 282 0.16 -37.19 6.21
C TYR A 282 0.74 -37.58 7.56
N VAL A 283 1.78 -36.87 7.99
CA VAL A 283 2.30 -36.91 9.36
C VAL A 283 1.44 -35.99 10.23
N ARG A 284 0.97 -36.50 11.37
CA ARG A 284 0.21 -35.71 12.35
C ARG A 284 1.08 -35.29 13.54
N ASP A 285 0.76 -34.14 14.11
CA ASP A 285 1.20 -33.70 15.42
C ASP A 285 0.00 -33.16 16.22
N GLU A 286 0.14 -33.00 17.53
CA GLU A 286 -0.95 -32.59 18.43
C GLU A 286 -0.70 -31.19 19.02
N ILE A 287 -1.74 -30.35 19.01
CA ILE A 287 -1.69 -29.02 19.61
C ILE A 287 -1.61 -29.16 21.13
N ILE A 288 -0.56 -28.60 21.73
CA ILE A 288 -0.35 -28.62 23.18
C ILE A 288 -0.96 -27.37 23.85
N GLU A 289 -0.86 -26.22 23.19
CA GLU A 289 -1.25 -24.92 23.73
C GLU A 289 -1.58 -23.93 22.60
N ILE A 290 -2.47 -22.98 22.87
CA ILE A 290 -2.81 -21.86 21.99
C ILE A 290 -2.84 -20.59 22.84
N GLU A 291 -1.99 -19.62 22.54
CA GLU A 291 -1.87 -18.34 23.27
C GLU A 291 -2.15 -17.15 22.35
N PRO A 292 -3.00 -16.18 22.74
CA PRO A 292 -3.22 -14.96 21.98
C PRO A 292 -2.04 -13.97 22.12
N MET A 293 -1.37 -13.63 21.01
CA MET A 293 -0.17 -12.78 21.01
C MET A 293 -0.43 -11.28 20.73
N GLY A 294 -1.69 -10.85 20.72
CA GLY A 294 -2.09 -9.48 20.39
C GLY A 294 -1.93 -9.12 18.91
N THR A 295 -1.90 -7.83 18.58
CA THR A 295 -1.81 -7.36 17.19
C THR A 295 -0.38 -7.44 16.66
N ARG A 296 -0.21 -8.02 15.47
CA ARG A 296 1.05 -8.09 14.73
C ARG A 296 0.80 -7.82 13.25
N ILE A 297 1.83 -7.41 12.54
CA ILE A 297 1.78 -7.37 11.07
C ILE A 297 1.75 -8.82 10.58
N THR A 298 0.74 -9.15 9.77
CA THR A 298 0.53 -10.48 9.21
C THR A 298 0.78 -10.46 7.71
N TYR A 299 1.26 -11.57 7.18
CA TYR A 299 1.53 -11.76 5.76
C TYR A 299 0.78 -13.02 5.28
N ASP A 300 0.31 -13.00 4.04
CA ASP A 300 -0.29 -14.17 3.36
C ASP A 300 0.32 -14.26 1.95
N ILE A 301 0.29 -15.45 1.34
CA ILE A 301 0.74 -15.67 -0.04
C ILE A 301 -0.34 -16.41 -0.83
N GLU A 302 -0.62 -15.95 -2.04
CA GLU A 302 -1.55 -16.63 -2.94
C GLU A 302 -0.80 -17.64 -3.80
N VAL A 303 -1.05 -18.93 -3.55
CA VAL A 303 -0.53 -20.03 -4.37
C VAL A 303 -1.60 -20.45 -5.35
N ALA A 304 -1.34 -20.20 -6.64
CA ALA A 304 -2.24 -20.58 -7.73
C ALA A 304 -2.57 -22.08 -7.69
N GLU A 305 -3.82 -22.42 -8.01
CA GLU A 305 -4.40 -23.77 -8.07
C GLU A 305 -4.52 -24.50 -6.72
N ALA A 306 -3.44 -24.56 -5.93
CA ALA A 306 -3.41 -25.34 -4.69
C ALA A 306 -4.08 -24.64 -3.50
N HIS A 307 -4.09 -23.29 -3.48
CA HIS A 307 -4.63 -22.45 -2.41
C HIS A 307 -4.09 -22.81 -1.00
N LYS A 308 -2.91 -23.44 -0.94
CA LYS A 308 -2.26 -23.96 0.27
C LYS A 308 -0.75 -23.88 0.10
N PHE A 309 -0.04 -23.62 1.19
CA PHE A 309 1.43 -23.62 1.24
C PHE A 309 1.92 -24.19 2.57
N VAL A 310 3.23 -24.42 2.71
CA VAL A 310 3.83 -24.88 3.96
C VAL A 310 4.49 -23.70 4.66
N ALA A 311 4.08 -23.41 5.90
CA ALA A 311 4.68 -22.39 6.76
C ALA A 311 5.05 -23.02 8.11
N GLU A 312 6.28 -22.80 8.57
CA GLU A 312 6.81 -23.39 9.82
C GLU A 312 6.62 -24.91 9.95
N GLY A 313 6.63 -25.62 8.81
CA GLY A 313 6.42 -27.08 8.76
C GLY A 313 4.96 -27.53 8.77
N PHE A 314 4.00 -26.60 8.77
CA PHE A 314 2.56 -26.87 8.72
C PHE A 314 1.97 -26.49 7.38
N TYR A 315 1.02 -27.29 6.89
CA TYR A 315 0.19 -26.89 5.75
C TYR A 315 -0.81 -25.81 6.19
N VAL A 316 -0.72 -24.63 5.57
CA VAL A 316 -1.59 -23.48 5.81
C VAL A 316 -2.36 -23.13 4.53
N SER A 317 -3.57 -22.60 4.68
CA SER A 317 -4.43 -22.17 3.57
C SER A 317 -4.28 -20.67 3.36
N ASN A 318 -4.36 -20.19 2.11
CA ASN A 318 -4.55 -18.76 1.86
C ASN A 318 -6.02 -18.36 2.15
N SER A 319 -6.24 -17.10 2.56
CA SER A 319 -7.52 -16.63 3.10
C SER A 319 -8.37 -15.84 2.09
N GLY A 320 -9.08 -16.53 1.20
CA GLY A 320 -10.03 -15.90 0.26
C GLY A 320 -11.46 -15.76 0.82
N ARG A 321 -11.72 -14.89 1.81
CA ARG A 321 -13.10 -14.62 2.26
C ARG A 321 -13.79 -13.57 1.38
N ARG A 322 -14.85 -13.99 0.66
CA ARG A 322 -15.75 -13.12 -0.13
C ARG A 322 -16.96 -12.71 0.73
N GLY A 323 -17.40 -11.46 0.68
CA GLY A 323 -18.56 -10.95 1.44
C GLY A 323 -19.90 -11.51 0.95
N ALA A 324 -20.90 -11.58 1.83
CA ALA A 324 -22.27 -11.99 1.48
C ALA A 324 -23.10 -10.78 1.01
N LEU A 325 -23.28 -10.63 -0.30
CA LEU A 325 -24.05 -9.55 -0.94
C LEU A 325 -25.43 -10.09 -1.38
N MET A 326 -26.52 -9.41 -0.99
CA MET A 326 -27.89 -9.76 -1.42
C MET A 326 -28.57 -8.58 -2.11
N ILE A 327 -29.06 -8.79 -3.33
CA ILE A 327 -29.75 -7.80 -4.17
C ILE A 327 -31.25 -8.09 -4.14
N THR A 328 -32.09 -7.06 -3.99
CA THR A 328 -33.54 -7.25 -3.89
C THR A 328 -34.37 -6.33 -4.79
N LEU A 329 -35.51 -6.83 -5.31
CA LEU A 329 -36.46 -6.07 -6.12
C LEU A 329 -37.90 -6.24 -5.59
N ARG A 330 -38.77 -5.24 -5.76
CA ARG A 330 -40.20 -5.33 -5.38
C ARG A 330 -40.97 -6.20 -6.39
N VAL A 331 -41.91 -7.03 -5.93
CA VAL A 331 -42.66 -7.97 -6.78
C VAL A 331 -43.54 -7.27 -7.83
N ASP A 332 -43.93 -6.02 -7.58
CA ASP A 332 -44.70 -5.16 -8.47
C ASP A 332 -43.85 -4.33 -9.44
N HIS A 333 -42.53 -4.57 -9.53
CA HIS A 333 -41.70 -3.87 -10.52
C HIS A 333 -41.93 -4.41 -11.95
N PRO A 334 -41.98 -3.58 -13.01
CA PRO A 334 -42.17 -4.05 -14.39
C PRO A 334 -41.11 -5.06 -14.86
N ASP A 335 -39.86 -4.88 -14.43
CA ASP A 335 -38.72 -5.74 -14.79
C ASP A 335 -38.62 -7.02 -13.93
N ILE A 336 -39.64 -7.36 -13.14
CA ILE A 336 -39.56 -8.48 -12.19
C ILE A 336 -39.30 -9.83 -12.86
N PHE A 337 -39.80 -10.04 -14.08
CA PHE A 337 -39.53 -11.27 -14.84
C PHE A 337 -38.06 -11.39 -15.22
N ASP A 338 -37.46 -10.32 -15.74
CA ASP A 338 -36.04 -10.28 -16.09
C ASP A 338 -35.15 -10.45 -14.86
N PHE A 339 -35.56 -9.87 -13.73
CA PHE A 339 -34.84 -10.00 -12.46
C PHE A 339 -34.85 -11.44 -11.92
N ILE A 340 -35.99 -12.13 -11.98
CA ILE A 340 -36.12 -13.54 -11.58
C ILE A 340 -35.20 -14.43 -12.43
N GLU A 341 -35.05 -14.12 -13.71
CA GLU A 341 -34.27 -14.92 -14.66
C GLU A 341 -32.78 -14.53 -14.71
N ALA A 342 -32.37 -13.46 -14.02
CA ALA A 342 -31.02 -12.91 -14.10
C ALA A 342 -29.90 -13.91 -13.76
N LYS A 343 -30.20 -14.94 -12.95
CA LYS A 343 -29.25 -16.00 -12.54
C LYS A 343 -29.20 -17.21 -13.46
N GLN A 344 -30.11 -17.31 -14.43
CA GLN A 344 -30.03 -18.34 -15.47
C GLN A 344 -28.89 -18.03 -16.46
N ASP A 345 -28.45 -16.77 -16.51
CA ASP A 345 -27.24 -16.34 -17.21
C ASP A 345 -26.13 -16.03 -16.20
N LEU A 346 -25.20 -16.98 -16.05
CA LEU A 346 -24.05 -16.88 -15.14
C LEU A 346 -23.09 -15.74 -15.50
N SER A 347 -23.24 -15.05 -16.63
CA SER A 347 -22.45 -13.87 -16.97
C SER A 347 -22.99 -12.58 -16.33
N LYS A 348 -24.26 -12.52 -15.92
CA LYS A 348 -24.92 -11.29 -15.47
C LYS A 348 -24.72 -10.99 -13.99
N VAL A 349 -25.00 -11.94 -13.10
CA VAL A 349 -24.90 -11.74 -11.64
C VAL A 349 -24.00 -12.79 -11.01
N ASN A 350 -22.74 -12.42 -10.80
CA ASN A 350 -21.75 -13.25 -10.12
C ASN A 350 -21.56 -12.80 -8.66
N TYR A 351 -21.36 -13.77 -7.77
CA TYR A 351 -20.93 -13.54 -6.38
C TYR A 351 -21.90 -12.75 -5.48
N ALA A 352 -23.18 -12.62 -5.86
CA ALA A 352 -24.26 -12.05 -5.05
C ALA A 352 -25.52 -12.93 -5.11
N ASN A 353 -26.32 -12.99 -4.05
CA ASN A 353 -27.63 -13.65 -4.04
C ASN A 353 -28.72 -12.66 -4.48
N ILE A 354 -29.74 -13.12 -5.20
CA ILE A 354 -30.93 -12.29 -5.53
C ILE A 354 -32.16 -12.73 -4.73
N SER A 355 -33.03 -11.79 -4.37
CA SER A 355 -34.30 -12.09 -3.67
C SER A 355 -35.42 -11.11 -4.05
N VAL A 356 -36.65 -11.60 -4.10
CA VAL A 356 -37.85 -10.80 -4.43
C VAL A 356 -38.59 -10.41 -3.16
N ARG A 357 -38.93 -9.12 -3.03
CA ARG A 357 -39.77 -8.58 -1.96
C ARG A 357 -41.24 -8.78 -2.31
N ILE A 358 -41.85 -9.75 -1.65
CA ILE A 358 -43.24 -10.17 -1.81
C ILE A 358 -44.14 -9.31 -0.92
N SER A 359 -45.24 -8.80 -1.48
CA SER A 359 -46.30 -8.10 -0.74
C SER A 359 -47.49 -9.02 -0.44
N ASP A 360 -48.24 -8.69 0.60
CA ASP A 360 -49.48 -9.39 0.99
C ASP A 360 -50.52 -9.28 -0.14
N SER A 361 -50.60 -8.11 -0.79
CA SER A 361 -51.50 -7.88 -1.93
C SER A 361 -51.21 -8.79 -3.13
N PHE A 362 -49.93 -9.12 -3.36
CA PHE A 362 -49.55 -10.04 -4.42
C PHE A 362 -49.94 -11.47 -4.06
N MET A 363 -49.68 -11.90 -2.81
CA MET A 363 -50.06 -13.23 -2.34
C MET A 363 -51.58 -13.45 -2.40
N GLU A 364 -52.39 -12.46 -2.00
CA GLU A 364 -53.84 -12.52 -2.16
C GLU A 364 -54.26 -12.68 -3.63
N ALA A 365 -53.59 -11.98 -4.55
CA ALA A 365 -53.86 -12.08 -5.98
C ALA A 365 -53.49 -13.47 -6.53
N VAL A 366 -52.39 -14.08 -6.06
CA VAL A 366 -51.99 -15.44 -6.41
C VAL A 366 -53.03 -16.45 -5.92
N GLU A 367 -53.44 -16.38 -4.65
CA GLU A 367 -54.43 -17.29 -4.05
C GLU A 367 -55.76 -17.23 -4.81
N ARG A 368 -56.26 -16.01 -5.04
CA ARG A 368 -57.56 -15.76 -5.69
C ARG A 368 -57.51 -15.84 -7.23
N ALA A 369 -56.37 -16.18 -7.83
CA ALA A 369 -56.18 -16.21 -9.27
C ALA A 369 -56.61 -14.90 -9.98
N LYS A 370 -56.22 -13.76 -9.42
CA LYS A 370 -56.50 -12.43 -9.97
C LYS A 370 -55.33 -11.91 -10.77
N ASP A 371 -55.62 -10.90 -11.58
CA ASP A 371 -54.57 -10.07 -12.18
C ASP A 371 -53.85 -9.26 -11.10
N PHE A 372 -52.59 -8.94 -11.39
CA PHE A 372 -51.74 -8.08 -10.60
C PHE A 372 -51.10 -7.02 -11.50
N THR A 373 -51.01 -5.80 -11.00
CA THR A 373 -50.45 -4.68 -11.76
C THR A 373 -49.00 -4.47 -11.35
N LEU A 374 -48.09 -4.65 -12.31
CA LEU A 374 -46.72 -4.19 -12.19
C LEU A 374 -46.65 -2.72 -12.56
N TRP A 375 -45.92 -1.92 -11.80
CA TRP A 375 -45.80 -0.51 -12.07
C TRP A 375 -44.47 0.06 -11.57
N PHE A 376 -44.00 1.10 -12.25
CA PHE A 376 -42.88 1.92 -11.82
C PHE A 376 -43.06 3.33 -12.35
N GLU A 377 -42.73 4.32 -11.53
CA GLU A 377 -42.84 5.73 -11.90
C GLU A 377 -41.62 6.51 -11.42
N ASN A 378 -40.98 7.22 -12.35
CA ASN A 378 -39.99 8.24 -12.04
C ASN A 378 -39.94 9.30 -13.15
N GLU A 379 -39.14 10.34 -12.94
CA GLU A 379 -39.02 11.46 -13.89
C GLU A 379 -38.37 11.07 -15.23
N VAL A 380 -37.63 9.96 -15.29
CA VAL A 380 -36.86 9.52 -16.47
C VAL A 380 -37.68 8.66 -17.42
N VAL A 381 -38.40 7.67 -16.90
CA VAL A 381 -39.20 6.73 -17.70
C VAL A 381 -40.69 7.06 -17.69
N GLY A 382 -41.12 8.07 -16.93
CA GLY A 382 -42.53 8.34 -16.68
C GLY A 382 -43.18 7.20 -15.89
N ARG A 383 -44.48 7.03 -16.07
CA ARG A 383 -45.23 5.91 -15.47
C ARG A 383 -45.31 4.74 -16.43
N VAL A 384 -44.75 3.60 -16.02
CA VAL A 384 -44.88 2.31 -16.70
C VAL A 384 -45.84 1.46 -15.88
N GLU A 385 -46.83 0.87 -16.54
CA GLU A 385 -47.83 0.00 -15.91
C GLU A 385 -48.11 -1.21 -16.81
N LYS A 386 -48.05 -2.43 -16.25
CA LYS A 386 -48.28 -3.68 -16.96
C LYS A 386 -49.12 -4.61 -16.09
N ARG A 387 -50.26 -5.05 -16.63
CA ARG A 387 -51.14 -6.00 -15.95
C ARG A 387 -50.76 -7.44 -16.33
N ILE A 388 -50.62 -8.30 -15.33
CA ILE A 388 -50.21 -9.70 -15.48
C ILE A 388 -51.12 -10.61 -14.66
N GLN A 389 -51.09 -11.92 -14.91
CA GLN A 389 -51.72 -12.90 -14.02
C GLN A 389 -50.79 -13.18 -12.83
N ALA A 390 -51.25 -12.97 -11.60
CA ALA A 390 -50.40 -13.13 -10.41
C ALA A 390 -49.79 -14.53 -10.31
N ARG A 391 -50.58 -15.56 -10.66
CA ARG A 391 -50.13 -16.96 -10.68
C ARG A 391 -49.05 -17.25 -11.70
N GLU A 392 -48.98 -16.50 -12.79
CA GLU A 392 -47.93 -16.65 -13.80
C GLU A 392 -46.58 -16.23 -13.23
N LEU A 393 -46.51 -15.03 -12.64
CA LEU A 393 -45.31 -14.53 -11.98
C LEU A 393 -44.88 -15.43 -10.82
N TRP A 394 -45.82 -15.91 -10.00
CA TRP A 394 -45.52 -16.84 -8.91
C TRP A 394 -44.92 -18.15 -9.41
N ARG A 395 -45.50 -18.76 -10.46
CA ARG A 395 -44.93 -19.97 -11.06
C ARG A 395 -43.53 -19.74 -11.59
N ARG A 396 -43.29 -18.60 -12.26
CA ARG A 396 -41.98 -18.27 -12.81
C ARG A 396 -40.93 -18.11 -11.71
N LEU A 397 -41.30 -17.45 -10.61
CA LEU A 397 -40.45 -17.30 -9.42
C LEU A 397 -40.08 -18.67 -8.82
N VAL A 398 -41.07 -19.54 -8.60
CA VAL A 398 -40.85 -20.89 -8.04
C VAL A 398 -39.99 -21.74 -8.97
N GLN A 399 -40.23 -21.66 -10.28
CA GLN A 399 -39.45 -22.40 -11.27
C GLN A 399 -37.98 -21.94 -11.26
N ALA A 400 -37.71 -20.64 -11.31
CA ALA A 400 -36.35 -20.12 -11.25
C ALA A 400 -35.63 -20.52 -9.95
N ALA A 401 -36.32 -20.41 -8.81
CA ALA A 401 -35.80 -20.85 -7.51
C ALA A 401 -35.49 -22.35 -7.47
N TRP A 402 -36.28 -23.19 -8.14
CA TRP A 402 -35.99 -24.62 -8.27
C TRP A 402 -34.78 -24.90 -9.17
N GLU A 403 -34.64 -24.15 -10.28
CA GLU A 403 -33.56 -24.33 -11.25
C GLU A 403 -32.20 -23.84 -10.73
N ALA A 404 -32.17 -22.70 -10.04
CA ALA A 404 -30.93 -21.98 -9.70
C ALA A 404 -30.71 -21.76 -8.19
N ALA A 405 -31.58 -22.31 -7.32
CA ALA A 405 -31.65 -22.00 -5.89
C ALA A 405 -31.91 -20.51 -5.57
N GLU A 406 -32.28 -19.72 -6.57
CA GLU A 406 -32.53 -18.28 -6.52
C GLU A 406 -33.58 -17.87 -7.57
N PRO A 407 -34.34 -16.77 -7.38
CA PRO A 407 -34.28 -15.85 -6.25
C PRO A 407 -34.92 -16.38 -4.97
N GLY A 408 -34.41 -15.92 -3.82
CA GLY A 408 -35.12 -16.06 -2.54
C GLY A 408 -36.37 -15.18 -2.49
N VAL A 409 -37.21 -15.38 -1.47
CA VAL A 409 -38.38 -14.53 -1.20
C VAL A 409 -38.24 -13.84 0.15
N ILE A 410 -38.66 -12.58 0.19
CA ILE A 410 -38.68 -11.75 1.38
C ILE A 410 -40.11 -11.23 1.53
N PHE A 411 -40.84 -11.68 2.55
CA PHE A 411 -42.20 -11.21 2.83
C PHE A 411 -42.14 -9.81 3.45
N TRP A 412 -42.14 -8.80 2.59
CA TRP A 412 -41.80 -7.43 2.94
C TRP A 412 -42.82 -6.79 3.86
N ASP A 413 -44.11 -7.04 3.63
CA ASP A 413 -45.19 -6.49 4.47
C ASP A 413 -45.20 -7.13 5.86
N THR A 414 -44.90 -8.42 5.97
CA THR A 414 -44.68 -9.08 7.26
C THR A 414 -43.47 -8.50 8.00
N ILE A 415 -42.34 -8.29 7.31
CA ILE A 415 -41.17 -7.66 7.92
C ILE A 415 -41.51 -6.27 8.43
N LYS A 416 -42.25 -5.45 7.66
CA LYS A 416 -42.68 -4.13 8.11
C LYS A 416 -43.63 -4.20 9.30
N ARG A 417 -44.61 -5.08 9.27
CA ARG A 417 -45.61 -5.22 10.34
C ARG A 417 -45.01 -5.71 11.66
N GLU A 418 -44.07 -6.65 11.60
CA GLU A 418 -43.44 -7.27 12.77
C GLU A 418 -42.13 -6.58 13.19
N SER A 419 -41.64 -5.61 12.41
CA SER A 419 -40.41 -4.90 12.75
C SER A 419 -40.63 -4.03 13.98
N THR A 420 -39.83 -4.31 15.01
CA THR A 420 -39.74 -3.45 16.19
C THR A 420 -39.07 -2.10 15.89
N THR A 421 -38.67 -1.80 14.65
CA THR A 421 -38.15 -0.47 14.28
C THR A 421 -39.23 0.44 13.69
N GLU A 422 -40.39 -0.07 13.29
CA GLU A 422 -41.40 0.77 12.62
C GLU A 422 -42.19 1.64 13.62
N TYR A 423 -42.28 1.24 14.91
CA TYR A 423 -43.07 1.97 15.92
C TYR A 423 -42.51 3.37 16.25
N ASN A 424 -41.24 3.64 15.98
CA ASN A 424 -40.57 4.92 16.26
C ASN A 424 -40.27 5.74 14.99
N GLY A 425 -40.85 5.37 13.84
CA GLY A 425 -40.62 6.07 12.56
C GLY A 425 -39.35 5.62 11.82
N MET A 426 -38.61 4.62 12.32
CA MET A 426 -37.48 4.01 11.60
C MET A 426 -37.98 2.95 10.63
N GLY A 427 -38.48 3.41 9.49
CA GLY A 427 -38.96 2.54 8.41
C GLY A 427 -37.93 1.50 7.99
N VAL A 428 -38.36 0.26 7.73
CA VAL A 428 -37.50 -0.77 7.16
C VAL A 428 -37.14 -0.37 5.73
N ILE A 429 -35.94 0.18 5.57
CA ILE A 429 -35.38 0.62 4.29
C ILE A 429 -34.27 -0.32 3.85
N THR A 430 -34.23 -0.65 2.57
CA THR A 430 -33.03 -1.17 1.92
C THR A 430 -32.05 -0.02 1.77
N THR A 431 -30.86 -0.10 2.36
CA THR A 431 -29.87 0.98 2.36
C THR A 431 -29.41 1.30 0.94
N ASN A 432 -29.75 2.49 0.46
CA ASN A 432 -29.10 3.10 -0.68
C ASN A 432 -28.06 4.09 -0.11
N PRO A 433 -26.76 3.80 -0.14
CA PRO A 433 -25.76 4.62 0.55
C PRO A 433 -25.69 6.04 -0.03
N CYS A 434 -25.88 7.09 0.77
CA CYS A 434 -25.75 8.48 0.31
C CYS A 434 -24.37 8.76 -0.34
N SER A 435 -24.26 9.79 -1.18
CA SER A 435 -23.00 10.08 -1.88
C SER A 435 -22.80 11.53 -2.28
N LEU A 436 -21.52 11.90 -2.46
CA LEU A 436 -21.09 13.13 -3.10
C LEU A 436 -20.73 12.86 -4.56
N THR A 437 -20.65 13.91 -5.38
CA THR A 437 -20.24 13.77 -6.77
C THR A 437 -18.73 13.52 -6.91
N GLY A 438 -18.33 12.80 -7.97
CA GLY A 438 -16.94 12.36 -8.17
C GLY A 438 -15.93 13.51 -8.26
N GLU A 439 -16.33 14.67 -8.77
CA GLU A 439 -15.49 15.86 -8.85
C GLU A 439 -15.23 16.56 -7.51
N THR A 440 -15.88 16.12 -6.43
CA THR A 440 -15.65 16.64 -5.08
C THR A 440 -14.21 16.36 -4.67
N ARG A 441 -13.47 17.40 -4.26
CA ARG A 441 -12.11 17.27 -3.77
C ARG A 441 -12.10 16.99 -2.28
N VAL A 442 -11.46 15.89 -1.88
CA VAL A 442 -11.31 15.44 -0.50
C VAL A 442 -9.94 15.87 0.00
N PHE A 443 -9.86 16.40 1.22
CA PHE A 443 -8.60 16.69 1.88
C PHE A 443 -7.92 15.38 2.30
N THR A 444 -6.72 15.13 1.78
CA THR A 444 -5.85 14.01 2.19
C THR A 444 -4.44 14.53 2.51
N PRO A 445 -3.61 13.75 3.23
CA PRO A 445 -2.20 14.11 3.45
C PRO A 445 -1.39 14.28 2.16
N GLN A 446 -1.81 13.60 1.08
CA GLN A 446 -1.17 13.64 -0.25
C GLN A 446 -1.79 14.71 -1.16
N GLY A 447 -2.98 15.20 -0.85
CA GLY A 447 -3.55 16.41 -1.42
C GLY A 447 -5.05 16.48 -1.58
N LEU A 448 -5.49 17.48 -2.33
CA LEU A 448 -6.89 17.61 -2.70
C LEU A 448 -7.18 16.65 -3.86
N ILE A 449 -7.52 15.41 -3.51
CA ILE A 449 -7.80 14.33 -4.47
C ILE A 449 -9.29 14.31 -4.79
N ARG A 450 -9.64 14.16 -6.07
CA ARG A 450 -11.04 13.99 -6.47
C ARG A 450 -11.58 12.67 -5.92
N LEU A 451 -12.83 12.67 -5.47
CA LEU A 451 -13.46 11.51 -4.87
C LEU A 451 -13.52 10.31 -5.83
N ASP A 452 -13.77 10.56 -7.13
CA ASP A 452 -13.76 9.50 -8.15
C ASP A 452 -12.39 8.82 -8.30
N GLU A 453 -11.31 9.61 -8.35
CA GLU A 453 -9.94 9.09 -8.41
C GLU A 453 -9.52 8.39 -7.12
N LEU A 454 -9.94 8.91 -5.97
CA LEU A 454 -9.69 8.31 -4.66
C LEU A 454 -10.32 6.91 -4.59
N VAL A 455 -11.57 6.79 -5.07
CA VAL A 455 -12.29 5.51 -5.18
C VAL A 455 -11.59 4.57 -6.17
N ALA A 456 -11.25 5.06 -7.37
CA ALA A 456 -10.62 4.25 -8.40
C ALA A 456 -9.27 3.68 -7.91
N THR A 457 -8.43 4.52 -7.31
CA THR A 457 -7.12 4.13 -6.77
C THR A 457 -7.25 3.13 -5.62
N ALA A 458 -8.20 3.35 -4.70
CA ALA A 458 -8.46 2.42 -3.60
C ALA A 458 -8.89 1.03 -4.09
N VAL A 459 -9.74 0.99 -5.14
CA VAL A 459 -10.19 -0.25 -5.77
C VAL A 459 -9.05 -0.95 -6.51
N GLU A 460 -8.27 -0.21 -7.29
CA GLU A 460 -7.14 -0.75 -8.07
C GLU A 460 -6.06 -1.34 -7.16
N ARG A 461 -5.67 -0.61 -6.11
CA ARG A 461 -4.61 -1.02 -5.17
C ARG A 461 -5.10 -1.98 -4.09
N ARG A 462 -6.42 -2.13 -3.93
CA ARG A 462 -7.05 -2.84 -2.80
C ARG A 462 -6.60 -2.31 -1.43
N GLU A 463 -6.44 -0.99 -1.34
CA GLU A 463 -5.96 -0.29 -0.15
C GLU A 463 -6.94 0.83 0.23
N SER A 464 -7.21 0.98 1.53
CA SER A 464 -8.01 2.08 2.05
C SER A 464 -7.21 3.39 2.06
N PRO A 465 -7.73 4.49 1.48
CA PRO A 465 -7.03 5.76 1.45
C PRO A 465 -7.04 6.47 2.81
N LEU A 466 -6.03 7.31 3.04
CA LEU A 466 -6.02 8.27 4.14
C LEU A 466 -6.82 9.52 3.76
N VAL A 467 -7.63 10.02 4.70
CA VAL A 467 -8.36 11.29 4.59
C VAL A 467 -8.09 12.14 5.83
N LEU A 468 -8.11 13.46 5.69
CA LEU A 468 -7.99 14.38 6.82
C LEU A 468 -9.37 14.68 7.39
N ILE A 469 -9.54 14.51 8.70
CA ILE A 469 -10.76 14.90 9.41
C ILE A 469 -10.48 16.05 10.38
N ASP A 470 -11.42 16.99 10.44
CA ASP A 470 -11.48 17.99 11.50
C ASP A 470 -12.24 17.40 12.68
N ARG A 471 -11.54 17.19 13.80
CA ARG A 471 -12.10 16.50 14.96
C ARG A 471 -13.17 17.33 15.67
N ARG A 472 -13.28 18.63 15.39
CA ARG A 472 -14.37 19.48 15.90
C ARG A 472 -15.72 19.09 15.31
N ALA A 473 -15.75 18.41 14.17
CA ALA A 473 -16.98 17.80 13.67
C ALA A 473 -17.55 16.77 14.67
N GLN A 474 -16.72 16.21 15.55
CA GLN A 474 -17.07 15.30 16.65
C GLN A 474 -16.87 15.95 18.03
N ASP A 475 -16.91 17.29 18.11
CA ASP A 475 -16.74 18.08 19.34
C ASP A 475 -15.40 17.83 20.07
N ARG A 476 -14.35 17.51 19.30
CA ARG A 476 -12.96 17.36 19.76
C ARG A 476 -12.05 18.41 19.12
N CYS A 477 -10.82 18.57 19.59
CA CYS A 477 -9.87 19.52 19.00
C CYS A 477 -8.87 18.83 18.06
N GLY A 478 -8.40 19.58 17.06
CA GLY A 478 -7.30 19.19 16.16
C GLY A 478 -7.76 18.52 14.87
N ILE A 479 -6.77 18.19 14.04
CA ILE A 479 -6.95 17.66 12.70
C ILE A 479 -6.10 16.40 12.59
N GLU A 480 -6.69 15.30 12.12
CA GLU A 480 -6.02 14.00 12.09
C GLU A 480 -6.20 13.27 10.75
N PRO A 481 -5.15 12.60 10.26
CA PRO A 481 -5.28 11.66 9.16
C PRO A 481 -5.92 10.36 9.66
N VAL A 482 -6.96 9.89 8.97
CA VAL A 482 -7.68 8.66 9.29
C VAL A 482 -7.77 7.79 8.04
N VAL A 483 -7.61 6.48 8.23
CA VAL A 483 -7.82 5.49 7.17
C VAL A 483 -9.33 5.35 6.93
N ALA A 484 -9.78 5.55 5.71
CA ALA A 484 -11.17 5.34 5.36
C ALA A 484 -11.53 3.85 5.49
N ASP A 485 -12.49 3.50 6.35
CA ASP A 485 -12.90 2.10 6.57
C ASP A 485 -13.41 1.44 5.29
N ARG A 486 -14.09 2.21 4.44
CA ARG A 486 -14.63 1.76 3.15
C ARG A 486 -14.66 2.90 2.15
N VAL A 487 -14.51 2.54 0.88
CA VAL A 487 -14.69 3.44 -0.27
C VAL A 487 -15.55 2.72 -1.30
N ALA A 488 -16.59 3.38 -1.81
CA ALA A 488 -17.57 2.72 -2.67
C ALA A 488 -18.11 3.65 -3.76
N PHE A 489 -18.31 3.08 -4.95
CA PHE A 489 -19.18 3.66 -5.97
C PHE A 489 -20.63 3.31 -5.64
N THR A 490 -21.50 4.32 -5.55
CA THR A 490 -22.88 4.16 -5.05
C THR A 490 -23.95 4.25 -6.15
N GLY A 491 -23.57 4.42 -7.41
CA GLY A 491 -24.49 4.49 -8.57
C GLY A 491 -24.85 5.91 -9.02
N ILE A 492 -25.79 6.00 -9.98
CA ILE A 492 -26.30 7.27 -10.52
C ILE A 492 -27.51 7.72 -9.71
N LYS A 493 -27.49 8.96 -9.19
CA LYS A 493 -28.50 9.47 -8.24
C LYS A 493 -28.82 10.95 -8.48
N PRO A 494 -30.01 11.43 -8.06
CA PRO A 494 -30.30 12.87 -8.03
C PRO A 494 -29.34 13.61 -7.10
N ILE A 495 -28.80 14.74 -7.58
CA ILE A 495 -27.81 15.55 -6.87
C ILE A 495 -28.38 16.93 -6.57
N TRP A 496 -28.17 17.36 -5.34
CA TRP A 496 -28.42 18.71 -4.85
C TRP A 496 -27.12 19.51 -4.90
N ARG A 497 -27.22 20.76 -5.32
CA ARG A 497 -26.11 21.72 -5.27
C ARG A 497 -26.40 22.74 -4.19
N VAL A 498 -25.52 22.83 -3.19
CA VAL A 498 -25.61 23.82 -2.11
C VAL A 498 -24.46 24.80 -2.29
N GLU A 499 -24.78 26.09 -2.25
CA GLU A 499 -23.81 27.18 -2.35
C GLU A 499 -23.93 28.09 -1.13
N THR A 500 -22.80 28.41 -0.50
CA THR A 500 -22.75 29.31 0.66
C THR A 500 -22.61 30.76 0.21
N THR A 501 -22.92 31.72 1.10
CA THR A 501 -22.76 33.16 0.82
C THR A 501 -21.32 33.56 0.50
N SER A 502 -20.34 32.76 0.92
CA SER A 502 -18.92 32.96 0.63
C SER A 502 -18.48 32.35 -0.70
N GLY A 503 -19.38 31.63 -1.40
CA GLY A 503 -19.14 31.03 -2.71
C GLY A 503 -18.62 29.59 -2.70
N PHE A 504 -18.55 28.93 -1.53
CA PHE A 504 -18.23 27.50 -1.46
C PHE A 504 -19.42 26.67 -1.98
N VAL A 505 -19.13 25.59 -2.69
CA VAL A 505 -20.15 24.73 -3.30
C VAL A 505 -19.91 23.27 -2.94
N ILE A 506 -20.97 22.60 -2.48
CA ILE A 506 -21.00 21.13 -2.30
C ILE A 506 -22.11 20.53 -3.17
N ARG A 507 -21.86 19.32 -3.68
CA ARG A 507 -22.79 18.58 -4.54
C ARG A 507 -22.92 17.14 -4.03
N GLY A 508 -24.12 16.73 -3.66
CA GLY A 508 -24.38 15.40 -3.12
C GLY A 508 -25.85 15.00 -3.17
N THR A 509 -26.13 13.76 -2.80
CA THR A 509 -27.50 13.26 -2.67
C THR A 509 -28.22 13.96 -1.51
N GLY A 510 -29.55 14.03 -1.58
CA GLY A 510 -30.36 14.76 -0.60
C GLY A 510 -30.18 14.24 0.83
N ASP A 511 -29.98 12.92 0.97
CA ASP A 511 -29.76 12.21 2.23
C ASP A 511 -28.36 12.33 2.83
N HIS A 512 -27.41 12.93 2.10
CA HIS A 512 -26.09 13.18 2.64
C HIS A 512 -26.16 14.28 3.71
N LYS A 513 -25.54 14.06 4.87
CA LYS A 513 -25.55 15.01 5.99
C LYS A 513 -24.34 15.95 5.93
N VAL A 514 -24.55 17.21 6.32
CA VAL A 514 -23.49 18.21 6.51
C VAL A 514 -23.61 18.84 7.90
N LYS A 515 -22.48 19.32 8.44
CA LYS A 515 -22.43 19.98 9.75
C LYS A 515 -22.95 21.41 9.66
N VAL A 516 -23.98 21.73 10.43
CA VAL A 516 -24.69 23.01 10.52
C VAL A 516 -24.56 23.56 11.94
N LEU A 517 -23.99 24.76 12.08
CA LEU A 517 -23.61 25.35 13.37
C LEU A 517 -24.81 25.93 14.16
N ASN A 518 -25.85 26.39 13.47
CA ASN A 518 -27.07 26.91 14.07
C ASN A 518 -28.18 25.85 14.15
N TYR A 519 -27.79 24.58 14.27
CA TYR A 519 -28.67 23.43 14.40
C TYR A 519 -28.23 22.59 15.60
N GLU A 520 -29.11 22.36 16.57
CA GLU A 520 -28.73 21.77 17.87
C GLU A 520 -29.16 20.30 18.03
N GLU A 521 -29.76 19.69 17.02
CA GLU A 521 -30.19 18.28 17.12
C GLU A 521 -28.99 17.34 17.18
N TYR A 522 -29.01 16.39 18.12
CA TYR A 522 -27.98 15.38 18.29
C TYR A 522 -28.12 14.24 17.28
N ASP A 523 -27.04 13.90 16.59
CA ASP A 523 -27.01 12.79 15.65
C ASP A 523 -26.20 11.61 16.20
N PRO A 524 -26.84 10.45 16.47
CA PRO A 524 -26.15 9.31 17.07
C PRO A 524 -25.14 8.65 16.12
N ASP A 525 -25.32 8.75 14.80
CA ASP A 525 -24.39 8.17 13.82
C ASP A 525 -23.05 8.92 13.79
N HIS A 526 -23.09 10.26 13.92
CA HIS A 526 -21.91 11.11 13.91
C HIS A 526 -21.37 11.43 15.31
N GLY A 527 -22.14 11.11 16.36
CA GLY A 527 -21.74 11.26 17.75
C GLY A 527 -21.69 12.71 18.25
N SER A 528 -22.30 13.66 17.53
CA SER A 528 -22.29 15.10 17.83
C SER A 528 -23.56 15.80 17.34
N THR A 529 -23.81 17.04 17.78
CA THR A 529 -24.98 17.83 17.34
C THR A 529 -24.75 18.51 15.99
N GLY A 530 -25.82 19.00 15.37
CA GLY A 530 -25.72 19.88 14.22
C GLY A 530 -25.43 19.17 12.90
N TRP A 531 -26.01 17.99 12.67
CA TRP A 531 -25.96 17.32 11.38
C TRP A 531 -27.32 17.35 10.71
N LYS A 532 -27.36 17.86 9.48
CA LYS A 532 -28.60 18.05 8.73
C LYS A 532 -28.44 17.53 7.31
N ARG A 533 -29.49 16.92 6.76
CA ARG A 533 -29.47 16.42 5.38
C ARG A 533 -29.42 17.57 4.39
N ILE A 534 -28.78 17.36 3.24
CA ILE A 534 -28.70 18.38 2.19
C ILE A 534 -30.10 18.82 1.72
N ASP A 535 -31.05 17.90 1.58
CA ASP A 535 -32.43 18.22 1.17
C ASP A 535 -33.26 18.99 2.22
N GLU A 536 -32.79 19.01 3.47
CA GLU A 536 -33.40 19.74 4.59
C GLU A 536 -32.82 21.14 4.76
N LEU A 537 -31.70 21.46 4.11
CA LEU A 537 -31.04 22.77 4.24
C LEU A 537 -31.94 23.90 3.74
N ARG A 538 -31.86 25.05 4.41
CA ARG A 538 -32.61 26.27 4.07
C ARG A 538 -31.66 27.48 4.04
N PRO A 539 -31.96 28.53 3.27
CA PRO A 539 -31.22 29.79 3.35
C PRO A 539 -31.17 30.31 4.78
N GLY A 540 -29.95 30.60 5.27
CA GLY A 540 -29.70 30.99 6.67
C GLY A 540 -29.06 29.88 7.51
N ASP A 541 -29.05 28.63 7.06
CA ASP A 541 -28.26 27.56 7.69
C ASP A 541 -26.75 27.86 7.54
N LEU A 542 -26.01 27.74 8.65
CA LEU A 542 -24.58 28.06 8.72
C LEU A 542 -23.74 26.78 8.64
N LEU A 543 -23.20 26.47 7.45
CA LEU A 543 -22.36 25.29 7.26
C LEU A 543 -20.97 25.48 7.90
N ALA A 544 -20.50 24.45 8.60
CA ALA A 544 -19.17 24.44 9.17
C ALA A 544 -18.10 24.34 8.06
N LEU A 545 -17.03 25.11 8.22
CA LEU A 545 -15.78 24.96 7.46
C LEU A 545 -14.68 24.50 8.43
N PRO A 546 -13.59 23.89 7.94
CA PRO A 546 -12.43 23.59 8.78
C PRO A 546 -11.94 24.86 9.49
N ASP A 547 -11.55 24.75 10.76
CA ASP A 547 -10.98 25.90 11.45
C ASP A 547 -9.61 26.21 10.89
N LEU A 548 -9.52 27.40 10.33
CA LEU A 548 -8.32 27.87 9.69
C LEU A 548 -7.30 28.37 10.72
N ASN A 549 -7.68 28.57 11.99
CA ASN A 549 -6.79 29.07 13.05
C ASN A 549 -6.01 27.99 13.78
N ASP A 550 -6.20 26.71 13.44
CA ASP A 550 -5.37 25.64 13.96
C ASP A 550 -3.93 25.78 13.42
N GLU A 551 -2.96 25.93 14.32
CA GLU A 551 -1.54 26.11 13.96
C GLU A 551 -0.99 24.90 13.20
N GLU A 552 -1.53 23.69 13.44
CA GLU A 552 -1.11 22.47 12.76
C GLU A 552 -1.76 22.29 11.38
N TRP A 553 -2.80 23.05 11.02
CA TRP A 553 -3.57 22.82 9.77
C TRP A 553 -2.69 22.75 8.54
N VAL A 554 -1.86 23.77 8.33
CA VAL A 554 -1.00 23.86 7.14
C VAL A 554 0.02 22.72 7.14
N GLU A 555 0.57 22.36 8.29
CA GLU A 555 1.56 21.28 8.40
C GLU A 555 0.93 19.92 8.08
N ARG A 556 -0.28 19.65 8.57
CA ARG A 556 -1.02 18.39 8.34
C ARG A 556 -1.50 18.25 6.90
N VAL A 557 -2.00 19.33 6.29
CA VAL A 557 -2.50 19.33 4.91
C VAL A 557 -1.40 19.09 3.89
N PHE A 558 -0.16 19.50 4.19
CA PHE A 558 1.00 19.33 3.32
C PHE A 558 1.99 18.23 3.79
N ALA A 559 1.59 17.36 4.72
CA ALA A 559 2.49 16.42 5.39
C ALA A 559 3.14 15.38 4.46
N GLU A 560 2.42 14.84 3.47
CA GLU A 560 2.89 13.74 2.62
C GLU A 560 3.00 14.14 1.14
N ARG A 561 3.44 15.38 0.87
CA ARG A 561 3.61 15.86 -0.51
C ARG A 561 4.98 15.50 -1.09
N SER A 562 4.96 14.94 -2.30
CA SER A 562 6.19 14.62 -3.02
C SER A 562 6.75 15.84 -3.76
N TRP A 563 8.06 16.01 -3.68
CA TRP A 563 8.80 16.96 -4.50
C TRP A 563 9.13 16.41 -5.90
N GLU A 564 8.92 15.13 -6.13
CA GLU A 564 9.24 14.46 -7.40
C GLU A 564 8.11 14.63 -8.41
N LEU A 565 8.48 14.94 -9.64
CA LEU A 565 7.55 15.05 -10.76
C LEU A 565 7.38 13.66 -11.39
N SER A 566 6.18 13.09 -11.27
CA SER A 566 5.82 11.85 -11.96
C SER A 566 5.47 12.18 -13.42
N LEU A 567 6.48 12.29 -14.27
CA LEU A 567 6.34 12.57 -15.70
C LEU A 567 6.38 11.26 -16.50
N ASP A 568 5.31 10.96 -17.23
CA ASP A 568 5.26 9.81 -18.15
C ASP A 568 5.88 10.20 -19.50
N LEU A 569 7.21 10.24 -19.55
CA LEU A 569 7.94 10.67 -20.74
C LEU A 569 8.19 9.47 -21.66
N ASP A 570 7.48 9.45 -22.79
CA ASP A 570 7.75 8.52 -23.89
C ASP A 570 9.19 8.74 -24.41
N GLU A 571 10.01 7.67 -24.40
CA GLU A 571 11.41 7.68 -24.84
C GLU A 571 11.58 8.24 -26.27
N ALA A 572 10.55 8.19 -27.10
CA ALA A 572 10.53 8.78 -28.44
C ALA A 572 10.69 10.31 -28.45
N TRP A 573 10.44 11.00 -27.34
CA TRP A 573 10.67 12.46 -27.20
C TRP A 573 12.13 12.82 -26.90
N ILE A 574 12.91 11.82 -26.46
CA ILE A 574 14.32 11.96 -26.08
C ILE A 574 15.23 11.48 -27.23
N GLN A 575 14.70 10.74 -28.21
CA GLN A 575 15.48 10.13 -29.29
C GLN A 575 15.35 10.83 -30.67
N PRO A 576 16.45 11.00 -31.44
CA PRO A 576 16.44 11.58 -32.77
C PRO A 576 15.66 10.79 -33.82
N ARG A 577 14.94 11.50 -34.71
CA ARG A 577 14.53 10.95 -36.02
C ARG A 577 15.61 11.09 -37.12
N ARG A 578 16.75 11.77 -36.87
CA ARG A 578 17.86 11.93 -37.84
C ARG A 578 19.23 12.03 -37.16
N ARG A 579 20.24 11.43 -37.80
CA ARG A 579 21.64 11.29 -37.34
C ARG A 579 22.48 12.59 -37.38
N ASP A 580 21.95 13.71 -37.87
CA ASP A 580 22.80 14.83 -38.31
C ASP A 580 22.51 16.16 -37.57
N ALA A 581 21.72 16.17 -36.49
CA ALA A 581 21.41 17.40 -35.75
C ALA A 581 22.36 17.59 -34.56
N HIS A 582 23.00 18.77 -34.47
CA HIS A 582 23.70 19.23 -33.28
C HIS A 582 22.69 19.38 -32.12
N TYR A 583 22.85 18.66 -31.00
CA TYR A 583 21.92 18.71 -29.86
C TYR A 583 22.42 19.60 -28.72
N HIS A 584 21.51 20.40 -28.16
CA HIS A 584 21.52 20.71 -26.72
C HIS A 584 20.67 19.64 -26.02
N LEU A 585 21.21 18.96 -25.01
CA LEU A 585 20.40 18.07 -24.16
C LEU A 585 19.35 18.92 -23.45
N ILE A 586 18.08 18.52 -23.55
CA ILE A 586 16.99 19.08 -22.78
C ILE A 586 16.94 18.32 -21.46
N ASP A 587 17.20 19.01 -20.35
CA ASP A 587 17.17 18.44 -19.01
C ASP A 587 15.81 18.73 -18.39
N LEU A 588 14.85 17.81 -18.60
CA LEU A 588 13.52 17.96 -18.04
C LEU A 588 13.59 17.81 -16.52
N PRO A 589 12.97 18.74 -15.76
CA PRO A 589 13.04 18.69 -14.31
C PRO A 589 12.38 17.42 -13.80
N THR A 590 13.10 16.67 -12.96
CA THR A 590 12.57 15.49 -12.25
C THR A 590 11.94 15.86 -10.91
N ARG A 591 12.10 17.12 -10.48
CA ARG A 591 11.59 17.65 -9.21
C ARG A 591 10.97 19.02 -9.40
N TRP A 592 10.03 19.34 -8.53
CA TRP A 592 9.45 20.66 -8.43
C TRP A 592 10.47 21.73 -8.05
N THR A 593 10.31 22.92 -8.62
CA THR A 593 10.98 24.14 -8.18
C THR A 593 9.93 25.24 -8.00
N GLU A 594 10.17 26.16 -7.07
CA GLU A 594 9.25 27.30 -6.87
C GLU A 594 9.10 28.15 -8.14
N ASP A 595 10.19 28.35 -8.90
CA ASP A 595 10.14 29.08 -10.16
C ASP A 595 9.24 28.39 -11.20
N LEU A 596 9.24 27.05 -11.26
CA LEU A 596 8.34 26.29 -12.14
C LEU A 596 6.88 26.40 -11.68
N GLY A 597 6.63 26.32 -10.37
CA GLY A 597 5.30 26.56 -9.78
C GLY A 597 4.79 27.97 -10.09
N TYR A 598 5.63 28.99 -9.92
CA TYR A 598 5.33 30.38 -10.26
C TYR A 598 5.02 30.55 -11.74
N LEU A 599 5.83 29.97 -12.64
CA LEU A 599 5.61 30.01 -14.08
C LEU A 599 4.24 29.41 -14.45
N LEU A 600 3.86 28.27 -13.86
CA LEU A 600 2.53 27.68 -14.09
C LEU A 600 1.40 28.61 -13.64
N GLY A 601 1.52 29.21 -12.45
CA GLY A 601 0.53 30.17 -11.94
C GLY A 601 0.37 31.38 -12.84
N TYR A 602 1.50 31.97 -13.25
CA TYR A 602 1.53 33.10 -14.15
C TYR A 602 0.97 32.75 -15.53
N ALA A 603 1.26 31.54 -16.04
CA ALA A 603 0.72 31.04 -17.29
C ALA A 603 -0.81 30.81 -17.24
N VAL A 604 -1.35 30.40 -16.11
CA VAL A 604 -2.81 30.28 -15.94
C VAL A 604 -3.48 31.66 -15.92
N GLY A 605 -2.85 32.66 -15.31
CA GLY A 605 -3.34 34.05 -15.31
C GLY A 605 -3.22 34.71 -16.68
N ASP A 606 -2.00 35.12 -17.04
CA ASP A 606 -1.70 35.92 -18.24
C ASP A 606 -1.01 35.14 -19.37
N GLY A 607 -1.06 33.81 -19.33
CA GLY A 607 -0.57 32.96 -20.39
C GLY A 607 -1.58 32.72 -21.52
N SER A 608 -1.06 32.62 -22.74
CA SER A 608 -1.78 32.12 -23.92
C SER A 608 -1.06 30.88 -24.44
N TYR A 609 -1.66 29.71 -24.20
CA TYR A 609 -1.17 28.40 -24.64
C TYR A 609 -1.96 27.94 -25.88
N THR A 610 -1.27 27.66 -26.99
CA THR A 610 -1.91 27.26 -28.25
C THR A 610 -1.33 25.96 -28.80
N ASN A 611 -2.21 25.01 -29.19
CA ASN A 611 -1.80 23.73 -29.76
C ASN A 611 -1.55 23.75 -31.28
N HIS A 612 -2.13 24.71 -32.02
CA HIS A 612 -1.98 24.80 -33.48
C HIS A 612 -2.03 26.24 -33.99
N SER A 613 -1.02 26.62 -34.78
CA SER A 613 -1.06 27.82 -35.62
C SER A 613 -0.73 27.42 -37.06
N LYS A 614 -1.65 27.69 -38.00
CA LYS A 614 -1.37 27.61 -39.44
C LYS A 614 -0.50 28.81 -39.82
N SER A 615 0.69 28.56 -40.36
CA SER A 615 1.39 29.60 -41.13
C SER A 615 0.63 29.88 -42.43
N GLY A 616 0.68 31.13 -42.91
CA GLY A 616 0.17 31.52 -44.23
C GLY A 616 0.71 30.68 -45.41
N ASN A 617 1.74 29.86 -45.19
CA ASN A 617 2.34 28.96 -46.18
C ASN A 617 1.99 27.46 -45.98
N GLY A 618 0.97 27.11 -45.20
CA GLY A 618 0.49 25.72 -45.07
C GLY A 618 1.36 24.76 -44.24
N ARG A 619 2.47 25.21 -43.65
CA ARG A 619 3.25 24.44 -42.65
C ARG A 619 2.67 24.63 -41.24
N LEU A 620 2.42 23.51 -40.54
CA LEU A 620 2.09 23.51 -39.11
C LEU A 620 3.30 23.94 -38.29
N TRP A 621 3.16 24.98 -37.46
CA TRP A 621 4.13 25.25 -36.40
C TRP A 621 3.68 24.62 -35.07
N SER A 622 4.70 24.25 -34.29
CA SER A 622 4.70 23.61 -32.98
C SER A 622 3.95 24.39 -31.90
N ARG A 623 3.52 23.68 -30.84
CA ARG A 623 2.90 24.23 -29.61
C ARG A 623 3.69 25.45 -29.09
N LYS A 624 2.98 26.48 -28.62
CA LYS A 624 3.56 27.75 -28.16
C LYS A 624 2.91 28.22 -26.86
N LEU A 625 3.75 28.65 -25.92
CA LEU A 625 3.34 29.44 -24.75
C LEU A 625 3.76 30.91 -24.95
N VAL A 626 2.81 31.81 -24.76
CA VAL A 626 3.05 33.26 -24.66
C VAL A 626 2.70 33.70 -23.26
N LEU A 627 3.60 34.43 -22.60
CA LEU A 627 3.33 35.07 -21.30
C LEU A 627 3.22 36.56 -21.54
N HIS A 628 2.06 37.14 -21.23
CA HIS A 628 1.82 38.58 -21.32
C HIS A 628 2.08 39.23 -19.96
N MET A 629 2.65 40.43 -19.94
CA MET A 629 2.94 41.14 -18.70
C MET A 629 3.02 42.65 -18.91
N ASN A 630 3.01 43.42 -17.82
CA ASN A 630 3.29 44.83 -17.84
C ASN A 630 4.79 45.08 -18.01
N ALA A 631 5.18 45.98 -18.91
CA ALA A 631 6.58 46.34 -19.15
C ALA A 631 7.31 46.84 -17.89
N GLN A 632 6.59 47.44 -16.93
CA GLN A 632 7.19 47.91 -15.67
C GLN A 632 7.48 46.78 -14.66
N GLU A 633 6.79 45.65 -14.78
CA GLU A 633 6.94 44.49 -13.88
C GLU A 633 7.83 43.41 -14.53
N ALA A 634 8.11 43.54 -15.83
CA ALA A 634 8.85 42.58 -16.62
C ALA A 634 10.27 42.31 -16.09
N ASP A 635 10.94 43.32 -15.53
CA ASP A 635 12.29 43.18 -14.98
C ASP A 635 12.33 42.30 -13.71
N GLU A 636 11.21 42.18 -12.99
CA GLU A 636 11.07 41.33 -11.80
C GLU A 636 10.61 39.91 -12.18
N ILE A 637 9.77 39.78 -13.21
CA ILE A 637 9.16 38.51 -13.64
C ILE A 637 10.11 37.73 -14.57
N LYS A 638 10.76 38.40 -15.53
CA LYS A 638 11.62 37.76 -16.54
C LYS A 638 12.73 36.91 -15.92
N PRO A 639 13.45 37.34 -14.87
CA PRO A 639 14.50 36.50 -14.27
C PRO A 639 13.99 35.17 -13.73
N ILE A 640 12.75 35.11 -13.23
CA ILE A 640 12.12 33.86 -12.76
C ILE A 640 11.90 32.92 -13.96
N ILE A 641 11.30 33.45 -15.03
CA ILE A 641 11.04 32.71 -16.27
C ILE A 641 12.36 32.20 -16.88
N ASP A 642 13.38 33.06 -16.94
CA ASP A 642 14.69 32.70 -17.47
C ASP A 642 15.37 31.60 -16.67
N ARG A 643 15.24 31.55 -15.33
CA ARG A 643 15.80 30.45 -14.53
C ARG A 643 15.19 29.10 -14.92
N VAL A 644 13.86 29.05 -15.08
CA VAL A 644 13.17 27.84 -15.54
C VAL A 644 13.59 27.45 -16.94
N THR A 645 13.59 28.39 -17.89
CA THR A 645 13.96 28.06 -19.27
C THR A 645 15.45 27.75 -19.42
N GLN A 646 16.31 28.37 -18.63
CA GLN A 646 17.74 28.08 -18.63
C GLN A 646 18.02 26.70 -18.05
N SER A 647 17.37 26.32 -16.94
CA SER A 647 17.54 24.99 -16.34
C SER A 647 16.98 23.88 -17.23
N THR A 648 15.85 24.12 -17.90
CA THR A 648 15.18 23.06 -18.66
C THR A 648 15.60 23.01 -20.14
N LEU A 649 15.82 24.17 -20.76
CA LEU A 649 16.07 24.29 -22.20
C LEU A 649 17.49 24.79 -22.53
N GLY A 650 18.31 25.11 -21.52
CA GLY A 650 19.64 25.67 -21.72
C GLY A 650 19.64 27.07 -22.35
N THR A 651 18.49 27.75 -22.40
CA THR A 651 18.34 29.06 -23.05
C THR A 651 17.51 30.04 -22.22
N THR A 652 17.78 31.33 -22.38
CA THR A 652 16.96 32.42 -21.81
C THR A 652 15.93 32.93 -22.82
N CYS A 653 14.87 33.52 -22.29
CA CYS A 653 13.78 34.04 -23.10
C CYS A 653 14.06 35.47 -23.58
N THR A 654 13.72 35.76 -24.83
CA THR A 654 13.71 37.14 -25.33
C THR A 654 12.45 37.87 -24.88
N LEU A 655 12.62 38.96 -24.13
CA LEU A 655 11.54 39.88 -23.79
C LEU A 655 11.23 40.76 -25.00
N ARG A 656 9.95 40.85 -25.37
CA ARG A 656 9.47 41.78 -26.40
C ARG A 656 8.58 42.83 -25.76
N THR A 657 8.70 44.06 -26.22
CA THR A 657 7.86 45.19 -25.80
C THR A 657 7.24 45.83 -27.02
N ARG A 658 6.13 46.56 -26.82
CA ARG A 658 5.50 47.36 -27.88
C ARG A 658 5.63 48.84 -27.55
N GLU A 659 6.35 49.57 -28.40
CA GLU A 659 6.56 51.01 -28.27
C GLU A 659 5.23 51.77 -28.13
N GLY A 660 5.22 52.76 -27.24
CA GLY A 660 4.03 53.56 -26.92
C GLY A 660 2.99 52.84 -26.04
N THR A 661 3.24 51.61 -25.60
CA THR A 661 2.33 50.86 -24.71
C THR A 661 3.08 50.30 -23.49
N ARG A 662 2.33 49.89 -22.46
CA ARG A 662 2.88 49.18 -21.29
C ARG A 662 2.93 47.65 -21.49
N GLN A 663 2.81 47.16 -22.72
CA GLN A 663 2.73 45.73 -23.01
C GLN A 663 4.12 45.13 -23.22
N ALA A 664 4.40 44.03 -22.50
CA ALA A 664 5.54 43.17 -22.72
C ALA A 664 5.10 41.70 -22.84
N TRP A 665 5.85 40.88 -23.56
CA TRP A 665 5.57 39.45 -23.66
C TRP A 665 6.82 38.61 -23.93
N ILE A 666 6.74 37.35 -23.50
CA ILE A 666 7.75 36.31 -23.73
C ILE A 666 7.12 35.19 -24.55
N ASN A 667 7.87 34.65 -25.53
CA ASN A 667 7.42 33.51 -26.34
C ASN A 667 8.35 32.32 -26.11
N ILE A 668 7.76 31.16 -25.82
CA ILE A 668 8.49 29.91 -25.63
C ILE A 668 7.99 28.90 -26.67
N PHE A 669 8.89 28.47 -27.57
CA PHE A 669 8.58 27.62 -28.73
C PHE A 669 9.13 26.19 -28.65
N ALA A 670 9.58 25.75 -27.47
CA ALA A 670 10.22 24.45 -27.30
C ALA A 670 9.20 23.32 -27.09
N ALA A 671 9.06 22.41 -28.06
CA ALA A 671 8.06 21.33 -28.00
C ALA A 671 8.18 20.43 -26.74
N PRO A 672 9.39 20.04 -26.28
CA PRO A 672 9.52 19.26 -25.04
C PRO A 672 9.10 20.04 -23.79
N PHE A 673 9.37 21.34 -23.74
CA PHE A 673 8.86 22.22 -22.67
C PHE A 673 7.33 22.26 -22.65
N GLN A 674 6.70 22.34 -23.82
CA GLN A 674 5.25 22.33 -23.93
C GLN A 674 4.67 20.97 -23.52
N GLY A 675 5.39 19.86 -23.79
CA GLY A 675 5.07 18.52 -23.31
C GLY A 675 5.10 18.43 -21.78
N LEU A 676 6.16 18.96 -21.15
CA LEU A 676 6.27 19.08 -19.69
C LEU A 676 5.08 19.83 -19.11
N LEU A 677 4.80 21.05 -19.60
CA LEU A 677 3.69 21.87 -19.08
C LEU A 677 2.33 21.16 -19.21
N HIS A 678 2.10 20.45 -20.32
CA HIS A 678 0.90 19.67 -20.53
C HIS A 678 0.77 18.52 -19.51
N GLN A 679 1.85 17.78 -19.24
CA GLN A 679 1.86 16.72 -18.21
C GLN A 679 1.64 17.26 -16.80
N LEU A 680 2.11 18.48 -16.53
CA LEU A 680 1.80 19.18 -15.28
C LEU A 680 0.35 19.66 -15.21
N GLY A 681 -0.45 19.52 -16.27
CA GLY A 681 -1.87 19.86 -16.32
C GLY A 681 -2.16 21.24 -16.91
N LEU A 682 -1.21 21.89 -17.59
CA LEU A 682 -1.46 23.14 -18.32
C LEU A 682 -1.97 22.82 -19.73
N GLU A 683 -3.29 22.90 -19.91
CA GLU A 683 -3.97 22.62 -21.18
C GLU A 683 -4.40 23.89 -21.93
N PRO A 684 -4.41 23.87 -23.29
CA PRO A 684 -4.99 24.96 -24.07
C PRO A 684 -6.50 25.03 -23.85
N CYS A 685 -6.96 26.13 -23.26
CA CYS A 685 -8.37 26.38 -23.00
C CYS A 685 -8.71 27.86 -23.16
N LYS A 686 -10.00 28.18 -23.29
CA LYS A 686 -10.48 29.58 -23.28
C LYS A 686 -10.55 30.12 -21.85
N SER A 687 -10.61 31.44 -21.70
CA SER A 687 -10.68 32.08 -20.37
C SER A 687 -11.79 31.56 -19.44
N PRO A 688 -13.02 31.22 -19.90
CA PRO A 688 -14.05 30.63 -19.04
C PRO A 688 -13.81 29.17 -18.64
N GLU A 689 -12.91 28.47 -19.32
CA GLU A 689 -12.60 27.04 -19.16
C GLU A 689 -11.31 26.82 -18.36
N LYS A 690 -10.56 27.89 -18.06
CA LYS A 690 -9.35 27.85 -17.24
C LYS A 690 -9.62 27.15 -15.91
N HIS A 691 -8.66 26.40 -15.43
CA HIS A 691 -8.73 25.67 -14.17
C HIS A 691 -7.31 25.53 -13.59
N VAL A 692 -7.21 25.18 -12.33
CA VAL A 692 -5.92 24.89 -11.69
C VAL A 692 -5.36 23.58 -12.26
N PRO A 693 -4.09 23.52 -12.70
CA PRO A 693 -3.47 22.27 -13.16
C PRO A 693 -3.53 21.18 -12.08
N GLU A 694 -3.90 19.95 -12.45
CA GLU A 694 -4.19 18.89 -11.47
C GLU A 694 -2.97 18.59 -10.56
N SER A 695 -1.75 18.72 -11.10
CA SER A 695 -0.51 18.51 -10.34
C SER A 695 -0.35 19.45 -9.14
N ILE A 696 -0.93 20.66 -9.20
CA ILE A 696 -0.84 21.67 -8.13
C ILE A 696 -1.63 21.25 -6.89
N PHE A 697 -2.75 20.53 -7.04
CA PHE A 697 -3.52 20.05 -5.88
C PHE A 697 -2.75 19.06 -5.00
N ARG A 698 -1.70 18.44 -5.57
CA ARG A 698 -0.81 17.47 -4.89
C ARG A 698 0.58 18.03 -4.60
N ALA A 699 0.89 19.23 -5.09
CA ALA A 699 2.21 19.81 -4.96
C ALA A 699 2.55 20.16 -3.50
N PRO A 700 3.85 20.21 -3.15
CA PRO A 700 4.29 20.71 -1.84
C PRO A 700 3.81 22.13 -1.55
N ARG A 701 3.84 22.50 -0.28
CA ARG A 701 3.38 23.81 0.23
C ARG A 701 4.02 24.97 -0.53
N GLU A 702 5.34 24.94 -0.68
CA GLU A 702 6.14 25.99 -1.30
C GLU A 702 5.77 26.15 -2.79
N ILE A 703 5.49 25.05 -3.47
CA ILE A 703 5.13 25.02 -4.89
C ILE A 703 3.71 25.54 -5.11
N THR A 704 2.77 25.10 -4.26
CA THR A 704 1.39 25.59 -4.29
C THR A 704 1.35 27.10 -3.99
N ALA A 705 2.16 27.57 -3.04
CA ALA A 705 2.32 28.98 -2.73
C ALA A 705 2.94 29.76 -3.90
N ALA A 706 3.96 29.21 -4.56
CA ALA A 706 4.57 29.82 -5.74
C ALA A 706 3.59 29.92 -6.91
N PHE A 707 2.78 28.87 -7.15
CA PHE A 707 1.69 28.90 -8.13
C PHE A 707 0.68 30.01 -7.84
N LEU A 708 0.17 30.09 -6.61
CA LEU A 708 -0.75 31.16 -6.21
C LEU A 708 -0.09 32.54 -6.39
N ARG A 709 1.18 32.69 -6.00
CA ARG A 709 1.93 33.95 -6.17
C ARG A 709 2.02 34.37 -7.64
N GLY A 710 2.35 33.45 -8.54
CA GLY A 710 2.39 33.71 -9.99
C GLY A 710 1.02 34.10 -10.54
N LEU A 711 -0.05 33.43 -10.08
CA LEU A 711 -1.42 33.73 -10.51
C LEU A 711 -1.90 35.12 -10.02
N PHE A 712 -1.61 35.48 -8.77
CA PHE A 712 -1.93 36.81 -8.22
C PHE A 712 -1.01 37.92 -8.76
N ASP A 713 0.22 37.60 -9.14
CA ASP A 713 1.10 38.56 -9.82
C ASP A 713 0.61 38.87 -11.23
N ALA A 714 0.03 37.90 -11.94
CA ALA A 714 -0.65 38.11 -13.22
C ALA A 714 -1.97 38.89 -13.04
N ASP A 715 -2.99 38.24 -12.48
CA ASP A 715 -4.38 38.73 -12.49
C ASP A 715 -4.85 39.32 -11.14
N GLY A 716 -4.00 39.30 -10.11
CA GLY A 716 -4.34 39.77 -8.77
C GLY A 716 -4.24 41.29 -8.62
N THR A 717 -5.19 41.84 -7.85
CA THR A 717 -5.28 43.27 -7.51
C THR A 717 -5.27 43.47 -6.00
N VAL A 718 -4.49 44.43 -5.53
CA VAL A 718 -4.44 44.86 -4.12
C VAL A 718 -5.04 46.25 -4.02
N ALA A 719 -6.15 46.38 -3.30
CA ALA A 719 -6.80 47.66 -3.04
C ALA A 719 -6.40 48.16 -1.65
N THR A 720 -5.73 49.31 -1.61
CA THR A 720 -5.24 49.96 -0.38
C THR A 720 -6.17 51.06 0.12
N ASP A 721 -7.44 51.06 -0.32
CA ASP A 721 -8.38 52.07 0.14
C ASP A 721 -8.68 51.91 1.65
N HIS A 722 -8.92 53.02 2.33
CA HIS A 722 -9.09 53.06 3.79
C HIS A 722 -10.39 52.42 4.30
N THR A 723 -11.29 52.06 3.39
CA THR A 723 -12.64 51.59 3.71
C THR A 723 -12.76 50.07 3.61
N HIS A 724 -12.10 49.44 2.64
CA HIS A 724 -12.21 48.02 2.30
C HIS A 724 -10.85 47.48 1.80
N PRO A 725 -9.85 47.30 2.69
CA PRO A 725 -8.59 46.68 2.32
C PRO A 725 -8.84 45.26 1.80
N MET A 726 -8.37 44.96 0.59
CA MET A 726 -8.58 43.65 -0.02
C MET A 726 -7.47 43.24 -0.97
N ILE A 727 -7.21 41.94 -1.00
CA ILE A 727 -6.52 41.27 -2.10
C ILE A 727 -7.59 40.55 -2.91
N SER A 728 -7.58 40.70 -4.24
CA SER A 728 -8.61 40.10 -5.09
C SER A 728 -8.06 39.49 -6.36
N LEU A 729 -8.71 38.43 -6.83
CA LEU A 729 -8.45 37.76 -8.10
C LEU A 729 -9.75 37.69 -8.90
N SER A 730 -9.74 38.09 -10.16
CA SER A 730 -10.93 38.08 -11.02
C SER A 730 -10.74 37.14 -12.20
N SER A 731 -11.74 36.33 -12.51
CA SER A 731 -11.72 35.48 -13.70
C SER A 731 -13.11 35.26 -14.27
N THR A 732 -13.20 34.96 -15.56
CA THR A 732 -14.44 34.49 -16.19
C THR A 732 -14.68 33.00 -15.97
N SER A 733 -13.70 32.27 -15.43
CA SER A 733 -13.85 30.86 -15.09
C SER A 733 -14.34 30.69 -13.64
N PRO A 734 -15.56 30.19 -13.42
CA PRO A 734 -16.03 29.84 -12.07
C PRO A 734 -15.21 28.71 -11.46
N LYS A 735 -14.78 27.74 -12.28
CA LYS A 735 -14.01 26.58 -11.84
C LYS A 735 -12.66 27.00 -11.28
N LEU A 736 -11.93 27.87 -11.99
CA LEU A 736 -10.64 28.40 -11.51
C LEU A 736 -10.80 29.10 -10.17
N ILE A 737 -11.82 29.96 -10.02
CA ILE A 737 -12.02 30.72 -8.79
C ILE A 737 -12.39 29.81 -7.61
N GLN A 738 -13.25 28.81 -7.82
CA GLN A 738 -13.60 27.82 -6.79
C GLN A 738 -12.38 26.97 -6.40
N GLU A 739 -11.57 26.56 -7.37
CA GLU A 739 -10.35 25.79 -7.12
C GLU A 739 -9.28 26.60 -6.39
N VAL A 740 -9.09 27.88 -6.75
CA VAL A 740 -8.20 28.80 -6.02
C VAL A 740 -8.70 29.03 -4.60
N GLN A 741 -10.01 29.15 -4.39
CA GLN A 741 -10.61 29.25 -3.05
C GLN A 741 -10.26 28.02 -2.19
N LEU A 742 -10.29 26.80 -2.77
CA LEU A 742 -9.85 25.58 -2.08
C LEU A 742 -8.34 25.55 -1.83
N LEU A 743 -7.51 26.03 -2.77
CA LEU A 743 -6.07 26.12 -2.55
C LEU A 743 -5.72 27.09 -1.42
N LEU A 744 -6.35 28.27 -1.37
CA LEU A 744 -6.19 29.24 -0.30
C LEU A 744 -6.60 28.65 1.05
N LEU A 745 -7.67 27.83 1.07
CA LEU A 745 -8.13 27.17 2.28
C LEU A 745 -7.06 26.24 2.89
N GLN A 746 -6.24 25.56 2.07
CA GLN A 746 -5.10 24.74 2.55
C GLN A 746 -4.06 25.55 3.33
N PHE A 747 -3.95 26.87 3.09
CA PHE A 747 -3.05 27.79 3.83
C PHE A 747 -3.74 28.45 5.03
N GLY A 748 -4.98 28.06 5.35
CA GLY A 748 -5.78 28.74 6.37
C GLY A 748 -6.24 30.14 5.94
N ILE A 749 -6.25 30.42 4.63
CA ILE A 749 -6.66 31.73 4.08
C ILE A 749 -8.11 31.64 3.67
N PHE A 750 -8.97 32.34 4.40
CA PHE A 750 -10.38 32.46 4.04
C PHE A 750 -10.54 33.42 2.86
N SER A 751 -11.44 33.10 1.95
CA SER A 751 -11.79 34.00 0.84
C SER A 751 -13.27 33.88 0.49
N SER A 752 -13.82 34.96 -0.04
CA SER A 752 -15.20 35.04 -0.50
C SER A 752 -15.27 35.30 -2.00
N VAL A 753 -16.29 34.79 -2.67
CA VAL A 753 -16.49 34.99 -4.11
C VAL A 753 -17.76 35.80 -4.34
N THR A 754 -17.67 36.82 -5.20
CA THR A 754 -18.81 37.57 -5.71
C THR A 754 -18.91 37.41 -7.23
N VAL A 755 -20.14 37.21 -7.72
CA VAL A 755 -20.42 37.08 -9.15
C VAL A 755 -20.88 38.43 -9.69
N HIS A 756 -20.18 38.95 -10.69
CA HIS A 756 -20.57 40.14 -11.44
C HIS A 756 -21.16 39.70 -12.78
N ARG A 757 -22.48 39.77 -12.91
CA ARG A 757 -23.17 39.24 -14.10
C ARG A 757 -22.92 40.08 -15.34
N ALA A 758 -22.72 39.43 -16.48
CA ALA A 758 -22.49 40.10 -17.76
C ALA A 758 -23.66 41.02 -18.15
N GLU A 759 -24.89 40.58 -17.89
CA GLU A 759 -26.11 41.33 -18.13
C GLU A 759 -26.13 42.66 -17.36
N GLU A 760 -25.72 42.63 -16.09
CA GLU A 760 -25.66 43.82 -15.23
C GLU A 760 -24.58 44.79 -15.72
N LYS A 761 -23.40 44.29 -16.10
CA LYS A 761 -22.34 45.12 -16.69
C LYS A 761 -22.74 45.76 -18.02
N ASN A 762 -23.60 45.11 -18.80
CA ASN A 762 -24.04 45.61 -20.10
C ASN A 762 -25.28 46.52 -20.02
N ARG A 763 -25.91 46.62 -18.84
CA ARG A 763 -27.21 47.29 -18.62
C ARG A 763 -27.17 48.81 -18.87
N THR A 764 -26.06 49.46 -18.57
CA THR A 764 -25.90 50.92 -18.75
C THR A 764 -24.85 51.27 -19.81
N ARG A 765 -25.07 52.37 -20.55
CA ARG A 765 -24.13 52.86 -21.58
C ARG A 765 -22.77 53.30 -21.01
N SER A 766 -22.71 53.61 -19.71
CA SER A 766 -21.51 54.04 -18.98
C SER A 766 -20.57 52.90 -18.56
N THR A 767 -21.05 51.65 -18.58
CA THR A 767 -20.31 50.47 -18.12
C THR A 767 -19.75 49.62 -19.27
N ARG A 768 -20.01 50.01 -20.53
CA ARG A 768 -19.49 49.37 -21.74
C ARG A 768 -18.08 49.88 -22.04
N PHE A 769 -17.16 48.96 -22.32
CA PHE A 769 -15.80 49.34 -22.72
C PHE A 769 -15.83 49.94 -24.13
N ARG A 770 -15.31 51.15 -24.29
CA ARG A 770 -15.20 51.84 -25.57
C ARG A 770 -13.75 52.14 -25.87
N TYR A 771 -13.34 51.94 -27.11
CA TYR A 771 -12.06 52.45 -27.59
C TYR A 771 -12.19 52.97 -29.01
N VAL A 772 -11.42 54.03 -29.30
CA VAL A 772 -11.28 54.57 -30.65
C VAL A 772 -10.07 53.89 -31.29
N THR A 773 -10.30 53.22 -32.43
CA THR A 773 -9.22 52.57 -33.18
C THR A 773 -8.22 53.60 -33.71
N VAL A 774 -7.03 53.12 -34.13
CA VAL A 774 -6.03 53.98 -34.80
C VAL A 774 -6.60 54.63 -36.08
N ALA A 775 -7.66 54.05 -36.67
CA ALA A 775 -8.38 54.59 -37.82
C ALA A 775 -9.50 55.58 -37.45
N GLY A 776 -9.70 55.89 -36.17
CA GLY A 776 -10.74 56.83 -35.70
C GLY A 776 -12.12 56.21 -35.45
N GLU A 777 -12.30 54.90 -35.66
CA GLU A 777 -13.58 54.22 -35.40
C GLU A 777 -13.81 53.98 -33.91
N GLU A 778 -14.94 54.43 -33.37
CA GLU A 778 -15.36 54.11 -32.00
C GLU A 778 -15.96 52.68 -31.96
N ARG A 779 -15.37 51.79 -31.16
CA ARG A 779 -15.86 50.42 -30.96
C ARG A 779 -16.33 50.22 -29.52
N GLU A 780 -17.56 49.72 -29.36
CA GLU A 780 -18.12 49.27 -28.08
C GLU A 780 -17.98 47.75 -27.92
N TYR A 781 -17.50 47.30 -26.75
CA TYR A 781 -17.40 45.88 -26.39
C TYR A 781 -18.36 45.55 -25.25
N LEU A 782 -19.20 44.54 -25.49
CA LEU A 782 -20.10 43.96 -24.48
C LEU A 782 -19.40 42.83 -23.74
N SER A 783 -19.60 42.76 -22.42
CA SER A 783 -19.16 41.63 -21.61
C SER A 783 -19.97 40.40 -22.02
N LYS A 784 -19.31 39.32 -22.45
CA LYS A 784 -19.97 38.08 -22.89
C LYS A 784 -20.13 37.03 -21.79
N HIS A 785 -19.36 37.15 -20.71
CA HIS A 785 -19.27 36.17 -19.64
C HIS A 785 -19.36 36.86 -18.28
N ASP A 786 -19.95 36.17 -17.32
CA ASP A 786 -19.93 36.57 -15.92
C ASP A 786 -18.48 36.61 -15.41
N VAL A 787 -18.21 37.51 -14.47
CA VAL A 787 -16.90 37.63 -13.83
C VAL A 787 -17.02 37.25 -12.37
N TYR A 788 -16.27 36.24 -11.99
CA TYR A 788 -16.16 35.74 -10.62
C TYR A 788 -14.96 36.43 -9.98
N LYS A 789 -15.21 37.17 -8.91
CA LYS A 789 -14.18 37.90 -8.18
C LYS A 789 -14.03 37.31 -6.79
N LEU A 790 -12.85 36.79 -6.51
CA LEU A 790 -12.42 36.29 -5.21
C LEU A 790 -11.81 37.43 -4.41
N TYR A 791 -12.13 37.51 -3.12
CA TYR A 791 -11.65 38.53 -2.19
C TYR A 791 -11.09 37.88 -0.92
N ILE A 792 -9.94 38.38 -0.48
CA ILE A 792 -9.33 38.15 0.82
C ILE A 792 -9.33 39.50 1.53
N ALA A 793 -10.15 39.62 2.57
CA ALA A 793 -10.45 40.92 3.21
C ALA A 793 -10.20 40.92 4.73
N ASP A 794 -10.23 39.77 5.39
CA ASP A 794 -9.93 39.70 6.82
C ASP A 794 -8.43 39.73 7.09
N TYR A 795 -8.03 40.43 8.17
CA TYR A 795 -6.63 40.63 8.52
C TYR A 795 -5.84 39.33 8.74
N PRO A 796 -6.36 38.30 9.45
CA PRO A 796 -5.65 37.02 9.59
C PRO A 796 -5.35 36.36 8.25
N SER A 797 -6.30 36.37 7.31
CA SER A 797 -6.09 35.81 5.97
C SER A 797 -5.12 36.65 5.14
N ILE A 798 -5.13 37.99 5.26
CA ILE A 798 -4.14 38.87 4.61
C ILE A 798 -2.73 38.63 5.18
N GLU A 799 -2.60 38.45 6.49
CA GLU A 799 -1.33 38.15 7.16
C GLU A 799 -0.75 36.80 6.70
N ARG A 800 -1.57 35.76 6.68
CA ARG A 800 -1.19 34.44 6.11
C ARG A 800 -0.89 34.51 4.63
N PHE A 801 -1.66 35.29 3.87
CA PHE A 801 -1.38 35.51 2.45
C PHE A 801 0.00 36.12 2.27
N LEU A 802 0.36 37.17 3.02
CA LEU A 802 1.68 37.78 2.96
C LEU A 802 2.79 36.80 3.40
N HIS A 803 2.54 36.02 4.45
CA HIS A 803 3.50 35.08 5.01
C HIS A 803 3.81 33.92 4.06
N TYR A 804 2.79 33.22 3.55
CA TYR A 804 2.98 32.03 2.71
C TYR A 804 3.13 32.35 1.22
N ILE A 805 2.31 33.26 0.69
CA ILE A 805 2.17 33.48 -0.76
C ILE A 805 2.91 34.76 -1.18
N GLY A 806 2.57 35.90 -0.60
CA GLY A 806 3.17 37.19 -0.92
C GLY A 806 3.02 37.57 -2.40
N SER A 807 4.01 38.32 -2.91
CA SER A 807 4.11 38.71 -4.31
C SER A 807 5.59 38.80 -4.68
N SER A 808 5.94 38.41 -5.91
CA SER A 808 7.30 38.60 -6.45
C SER A 808 7.52 40.02 -6.95
N ILE A 809 6.45 40.77 -7.22
CA ILE A 809 6.48 42.17 -7.64
C ILE A 809 6.55 43.07 -6.40
N GLN A 810 7.67 43.76 -6.20
CA GLN A 810 7.95 44.57 -5.01
C GLN A 810 6.86 45.61 -4.73
N ALA A 811 6.34 46.26 -5.78
CA ALA A 811 5.27 47.25 -5.65
C ALA A 811 3.96 46.64 -5.11
N LYS A 812 3.58 45.44 -5.56
CA LYS A 812 2.39 44.72 -5.07
C LYS A 812 2.63 44.21 -3.65
N ARG A 813 3.80 43.63 -3.37
CA ARG A 813 4.19 43.19 -2.02
C ARG A 813 4.12 44.32 -1.00
N LYS A 814 4.69 45.49 -1.32
CA LYS A 814 4.62 46.67 -0.44
C LYS A 814 3.19 47.10 -0.17
N ARG A 815 2.31 47.08 -1.18
CA ARG A 815 0.88 47.38 -0.98
C ARG A 815 0.21 46.41 -0.01
N ILE A 816 0.55 45.12 -0.07
CA ILE A 816 0.04 44.11 0.88
C ILE A 816 0.56 44.38 2.30
N GLU A 817 1.85 44.68 2.44
CA GLU A 817 2.45 45.07 3.74
C GLU A 817 1.78 46.33 4.32
N ASP A 818 1.49 47.32 3.47
CA ASP A 818 0.81 48.55 3.86
C ASP A 818 -0.60 48.24 4.41
N LEU A 819 -1.34 47.28 3.87
CA LEU A 819 -2.64 46.87 4.41
C LEU A 819 -2.56 46.48 5.90
N LEU A 820 -1.49 45.76 6.29
CA LEU A 820 -1.30 45.29 7.67
C LEU A 820 -0.83 46.40 8.62
N ARG A 821 0.02 47.33 8.15
CA ARG A 821 0.50 48.47 8.96
C ARG A 821 -0.64 49.36 9.45
N HIS A 822 -1.73 49.45 8.67
CA HIS A 822 -2.88 50.28 8.99
C HIS A 822 -3.80 49.65 10.07
N ARG A 823 -3.57 48.39 10.47
CA ARG A 823 -4.23 47.75 11.63
C ARG A 823 -3.83 48.41 12.96
N GLY A 824 -2.55 48.82 13.08
CA GLY A 824 -2.02 49.43 14.30
C GLY A 824 -2.71 50.75 14.67
N HIS A 825 -2.97 51.62 13.70
CA HIS A 825 -3.65 52.90 13.95
C HIS A 825 -5.13 52.78 14.32
N ARG A 826 -5.82 51.68 13.99
CA ARG A 826 -7.23 51.46 14.41
C ARG A 826 -7.36 50.85 15.81
N GLN A 827 -6.33 50.16 16.31
CA GLN A 827 -6.31 49.63 17.69
C GLN A 827 -5.87 50.66 18.73
N GLU A 828 -5.18 51.73 18.35
CA GLU A 828 -4.87 52.85 19.27
C GLU A 828 -6.01 53.88 19.40
N ILE A 829 -7.01 53.83 18.51
CA ILE A 829 -8.16 54.76 18.47
C ILE A 829 -9.47 54.13 19.02
N ARG A 830 -9.48 52.81 19.27
CA ARG A 830 -10.56 52.10 19.98
C ARG A 830 -10.07 51.68 21.35
#